data_AF-A0A2D5FID8-F1
#
_entry.id   AF-A0A2D5FID8-F1
#
_cell.length_a   1.000
_cell.length_b   1.000
_cell.length_c   1.000
_cell.angle_alpha   90.00
_cell.angle_beta   90.00
_cell.angle_gamma   90.00
#
_symmetry.space_group_name_H-M   'P 1'
#
loop_
_entity.id
_entity.type
_entity.pdbx_description
1 polymer ?
#
loop_
_entity_poly.entity_id
_entity_poly.type
_entity_poly.pdbx_seq_one_letter_code
_entity_poly.pdbx_strand_id
1 'polypeptide(L)'
;MMKAFFLTILLSLLTACSGDDSTTINIEAPSNNGDSGGGDSGGGDSGSGGSATCPEGTSEVSDGLCELPVTISADMTLSAGVNYLMTGRVTVGNGNGQLETNGDGRLGDGSAIQAATLTIEAGVEVFGQTGTFANLLITRGSKIMAMGTADAPIVFSSDDAGYDGAGEWGGLIIHGYAPHNECAVGGSYCDIDSEGESGFAGGYDADDSSGVLRYVVVAEGGYEFSTGNEINGISLVSVGSGTEMDFIQVHGNSDDGIEFYGGNVNLKHGVFTNNNDDSVDWDEGYQGNLQYIIVKQSASKGEAFEMDTEGSSDGFLSKPTLANVTVIADKVADRATYSLNFKKRSGGFFHNTVVAVSPDSATSLSTCVNVDGSGSQALVGEALVLNNWIQDCASGSGDQGTLANVPGLDNGTIAAVPSELDNNFASQAFEAVLISAIDWDAVNSAFPQSVADASYLDATSYIGAVNPDGSDVWWAGWTIEGSVGNPTLPEATCPTGTDELEPGLCLLPPTVSADMTLTAGVDYVMEGRVTVGNGNGQLETNGDGTLSDGSSLRNVTLTIDAGVNVYGKSGTFANLVITRGSRLMAVGTKSAPIVFSSDDDGLAGSGEWGGLIMHGFAPHNECTEDGEYCDIDSEGESGFAGGYDPDDSSGVLKYVVVAEGGYEFSTGNEINGISLVAVGRGTEIDYIQVHGNSDDGIEFYGGTVNVKHGVFTSNNDDSVDWDEGYQGNLQYIIVKQGASKGEAFEMDTEGSSGGFLSKPTLANVTIINDKVADRATYSLNFKKRSGGFFHNTIVTVADSSETAVDTCINVDGAGSEAIVGTALVINNWIQDCGQGQGVHGILSGANVNFDASTITETDAALDALLSAQAPEASDLAPLDWEAINGAYSESVADGDYLDSTDYIGAVNPDGTDPWWAGWTVSGSL
;
A
#
# COMPACT_ATOMS: atom_id res chain seq x y z
N MET A 1 67.43 -43.45 -7.70
CA MET A 1 67.00 -44.88 -7.69
C MET A 1 65.95 -45.01 -6.60
N MET A 2 64.85 -45.75 -6.70
CA MET A 2 64.10 -46.38 -7.78
C MET A 2 62.75 -46.74 -7.12
N LYS A 3 61.66 -46.74 -7.90
CA LYS A 3 60.26 -46.97 -7.51
C LYS A 3 60.01 -48.24 -6.68
N ALA A 4 58.95 -48.21 -5.87
CA ALA A 4 58.08 -49.34 -5.59
C ALA A 4 56.62 -48.85 -5.38
N PHE A 5 55.69 -49.59 -5.97
CA PHE A 5 54.22 -49.45 -5.98
C PHE A 5 53.58 -49.77 -4.62
N PHE A 6 52.40 -49.20 -4.31
CA PHE A 6 51.22 -49.95 -3.83
C PHE A 6 49.91 -49.13 -3.89
N LEU A 7 48.82 -49.88 -3.90
CA LEU A 7 47.39 -49.68 -4.22
C LEU A 7 46.53 -49.07 -3.08
N THR A 8 45.46 -48.33 -3.41
CA THR A 8 44.26 -48.09 -2.56
C THR A 8 43.07 -47.67 -3.46
N ILE A 9 42.08 -48.54 -3.72
CA ILE A 9 40.76 -48.66 -3.06
C ILE A 9 40.01 -47.32 -2.94
N LEU A 10 39.08 -47.08 -3.87
CA LEU A 10 38.00 -46.10 -3.78
C LEU A 10 36.79 -46.80 -3.12
N LEU A 11 36.30 -46.27 -2.00
CA LEU A 11 35.04 -46.63 -1.39
C LEU A 11 34.17 -45.37 -1.43
N SER A 12 33.14 -45.38 -2.26
CA SER A 12 32.11 -44.34 -2.33
C SER A 12 31.13 -44.52 -1.17
N LEU A 13 31.12 -43.56 -0.25
CA LEU A 13 30.01 -43.32 0.67
C LEU A 13 29.36 -42.02 0.21
N LEU A 14 28.13 -42.12 -0.30
CA LEU A 14 27.22 -40.99 -0.37
C LEU A 14 26.77 -40.71 1.07
N THR A 15 27.06 -39.51 1.56
CA THR A 15 26.39 -38.89 2.69
C THR A 15 25.69 -37.66 2.11
N ALA A 16 24.37 -37.67 2.15
CA ALA A 16 23.54 -36.49 1.94
C ALA A 16 23.91 -35.46 3.01
N CYS A 17 24.11 -34.20 2.61
CA CYS A 17 24.27 -33.09 3.53
C CYS A 17 22.88 -32.74 4.09
N SER A 18 22.81 -32.68 5.42
CA SER A 18 21.73 -32.15 6.25
C SER A 18 22.38 -31.73 7.59
N GLY A 19 23.51 -31.04 7.51
CA GLY A 19 24.45 -30.97 8.63
C GLY A 19 25.23 -29.67 8.68
N ASP A 20 24.81 -28.83 9.64
CA ASP A 20 25.49 -27.68 10.23
C ASP A 20 25.94 -26.60 9.23
N ASP A 21 25.03 -25.67 8.90
CA ASP A 21 25.42 -24.39 8.33
C ASP A 21 26.06 -23.52 9.41
N SER A 22 27.39 -23.60 9.44
CA SER A 22 28.23 -22.66 10.17
C SER A 22 29.51 -22.42 9.39
N THR A 23 29.47 -21.54 8.40
CA THR A 23 30.69 -21.03 7.77
C THR A 23 30.67 -19.53 7.51
N THR A 24 31.37 -18.77 8.35
CA THR A 24 31.91 -17.44 8.02
C THR A 24 33.34 -17.58 7.47
N ILE A 25 33.60 -17.17 6.23
CA ILE A 25 34.97 -17.04 5.67
C ILE A 25 35.12 -15.76 4.83
N ASN A 26 36.02 -14.88 5.27
CA ASN A 26 36.53 -13.68 4.57
C ASN A 26 37.68 -13.99 3.60
N ILE A 27 37.61 -13.68 2.27
CA ILE A 27 38.76 -13.40 1.37
C ILE A 27 38.40 -12.50 0.14
N GLU A 28 39.34 -11.60 -0.21
CA GLU A 28 39.40 -10.56 -1.26
C GLU A 28 38.94 -10.87 -2.71
N ALA A 29 38.37 -9.83 -3.34
CA ALA A 29 37.85 -9.73 -4.71
C ALA A 29 38.90 -9.97 -5.85
N PRO A 30 38.52 -10.63 -6.96
CA PRO A 30 39.28 -10.60 -8.21
C PRO A 30 38.86 -9.44 -9.13
N SER A 31 39.85 -8.84 -9.80
CA SER A 31 39.71 -7.74 -10.76
C SER A 31 39.08 -8.15 -12.10
N ASN A 32 38.14 -7.32 -12.58
CA ASN A 32 37.53 -7.34 -13.91
C ASN A 32 38.54 -7.39 -15.07
N ASN A 33 38.24 -8.22 -16.07
CA ASN A 33 38.83 -8.08 -17.41
C ASN A 33 37.75 -8.41 -18.44
N GLY A 34 37.25 -7.37 -19.13
CA GLY A 34 36.24 -7.51 -20.16
C GLY A 34 36.79 -8.11 -21.46
N ASP A 35 35.91 -8.78 -22.20
CA ASP A 35 36.05 -8.91 -23.64
C ASP A 35 34.66 -8.99 -24.30
N SER A 36 34.46 -8.12 -25.28
CA SER A 36 33.24 -7.89 -26.05
C SER A 36 33.23 -8.75 -27.31
N GLY A 37 32.12 -9.43 -27.62
CA GLY A 37 31.96 -10.16 -28.89
C GLY A 37 30.50 -10.28 -29.31
N GLY A 38 30.05 -9.35 -30.15
CA GLY A 38 28.68 -9.32 -30.70
C GLY A 38 28.40 -10.34 -31.81
N GLY A 39 27.11 -10.58 -32.04
CA GLY A 39 26.57 -11.35 -33.15
C GLY A 39 25.07 -11.12 -33.34
N ASP A 40 24.72 -10.24 -34.28
CA ASP A 40 23.38 -9.92 -34.79
C ASP A 40 22.80 -11.06 -35.67
N SER A 41 21.50 -11.37 -35.52
CA SER A 41 20.54 -11.41 -36.65
C SER A 41 19.15 -11.98 -36.29
N GLY A 42 18.10 -11.20 -36.61
CA GLY A 42 16.94 -11.71 -37.35
C GLY A 42 15.57 -11.58 -36.69
N GLY A 43 14.87 -10.46 -36.98
CA GLY A 43 13.56 -10.13 -36.42
C GLY A 43 12.33 -10.86 -36.99
N GLY A 44 11.23 -10.71 -36.26
CA GLY A 44 9.86 -11.01 -36.66
C GLY A 44 8.92 -10.04 -35.94
N ASP A 45 8.33 -9.13 -36.71
CA ASP A 45 7.45 -8.02 -36.31
C ASP A 45 6.00 -8.47 -36.10
N SER A 46 5.40 -8.10 -34.96
CA SER A 46 3.95 -7.85 -34.85
C SER A 46 3.58 -7.04 -33.60
N GLY A 47 3.03 -5.84 -33.82
CA GLY A 47 1.99 -5.26 -32.94
C GLY A 47 2.40 -4.04 -32.12
N SER A 48 2.27 -2.84 -32.69
CA SER A 48 2.50 -1.55 -32.05
C SER A 48 1.47 -1.24 -30.94
N GLY A 49 1.86 -1.50 -29.69
CA GLY A 49 1.54 -0.64 -28.54
C GLY A 49 2.66 0.39 -28.39
N GLY A 50 2.42 1.53 -27.75
CA GLY A 50 3.47 2.51 -27.49
C GLY A 50 4.59 1.87 -26.66
N SER A 51 5.82 1.88 -27.18
CA SER A 51 7.01 1.42 -26.45
C SER A 51 7.17 2.30 -25.22
N ALA A 52 6.99 1.73 -24.03
CA ALA A 52 7.25 2.41 -22.78
C ALA A 52 8.78 2.58 -22.65
N THR A 53 9.23 3.83 -22.51
CA THR A 53 10.65 4.14 -22.36
C THR A 53 11.13 3.79 -20.96
N CYS A 54 12.36 3.29 -20.83
CA CYS A 54 12.96 3.01 -19.54
C CYS A 54 12.97 4.25 -18.62
N PRO A 55 12.55 4.12 -17.36
CA PRO A 55 12.55 5.24 -16.41
C PRO A 55 13.98 5.68 -16.09
N GLU A 56 14.11 6.90 -15.56
CA GLU A 56 15.40 7.46 -15.15
C GLU A 56 16.14 6.52 -14.16
N GLY A 57 17.45 6.43 -14.30
CA GLY A 57 18.29 5.55 -13.48
C GLY A 57 18.40 4.11 -13.98
N THR A 58 17.58 3.70 -14.95
CA THR A 58 17.68 2.39 -15.62
C THR A 58 18.29 2.50 -17.02
N SER A 59 18.69 1.38 -17.62
CA SER A 59 19.27 1.34 -18.97
C SER A 59 18.49 0.39 -19.88
N GLU A 60 18.11 0.83 -21.07
CA GLU A 60 17.40 -0.02 -22.03
C GLU A 60 18.27 -1.20 -22.50
N VAL A 61 17.77 -2.42 -22.29
CA VAL A 61 18.37 -3.68 -22.77
C VAL A 61 17.76 -4.04 -24.13
N SER A 62 16.43 -3.96 -24.19
CA SER A 62 15.61 -4.14 -25.39
C SER A 62 14.27 -3.44 -25.20
N ASP A 63 13.45 -3.39 -26.26
CA ASP A 63 12.11 -2.80 -26.21
C ASP A 63 11.29 -3.38 -25.05
N GLY A 64 10.87 -2.52 -24.11
CA GLY A 64 10.11 -2.90 -22.90
C GLY A 64 10.91 -3.60 -21.79
N LEU A 65 12.24 -3.67 -21.87
CA LEU A 65 13.10 -4.30 -20.85
C LEU A 65 14.26 -3.37 -20.43
N CYS A 66 14.31 -3.05 -19.14
CA CYS A 66 15.25 -2.08 -18.57
C CYS A 66 16.14 -2.70 -17.48
N GLU A 67 17.45 -2.53 -17.60
CA GLU A 67 18.43 -2.96 -16.61
C GLU A 67 18.44 -2.01 -15.42
N LEU A 68 18.32 -2.57 -14.22
CA LEU A 68 18.43 -1.85 -12.96
C LEU A 68 19.90 -1.51 -12.64
N PRO A 69 20.17 -0.35 -12.00
CA PRO A 69 21.52 -0.04 -11.56
C PRO A 69 21.93 -0.95 -10.40
N VAL A 70 23.23 -1.19 -10.25
CA VAL A 70 23.79 -1.97 -9.13
C VAL A 70 23.51 -1.34 -7.75
N THR A 71 23.22 -0.04 -7.70
CA THR A 71 22.89 0.68 -6.47
C THR A 71 21.82 1.73 -6.76
N ILE A 72 20.79 1.76 -5.91
CA ILE A 72 19.72 2.76 -5.90
C ILE A 72 19.95 3.60 -4.65
N SER A 73 20.51 4.80 -4.84
CA SER A 73 20.93 5.69 -3.73
C SER A 73 19.93 6.83 -3.42
N ALA A 74 18.83 6.88 -4.14
CA ALA A 74 17.73 7.82 -3.99
C ALA A 74 16.43 7.11 -4.39
N ASP A 75 15.29 7.69 -4.07
CA ASP A 75 13.98 7.10 -4.38
C ASP A 75 13.85 6.80 -5.86
N MET A 76 13.29 5.63 -6.18
CA MET A 76 13.14 5.13 -7.54
C MET A 76 11.80 4.42 -7.67
N THR A 77 11.10 4.67 -8.78
CA THR A 77 9.86 3.97 -9.13
C THR A 77 10.08 3.05 -10.31
N LEU A 78 9.68 1.79 -10.16
CA LEU A 78 9.53 0.83 -11.26
C LEU A 78 8.08 0.91 -11.74
N SER A 79 7.90 1.46 -12.94
CA SER A 79 6.59 1.74 -13.53
C SER A 79 6.02 0.53 -14.26
N ALA A 80 4.71 0.37 -14.20
CA ALA A 80 3.97 -0.67 -14.91
C ALA A 80 4.11 -0.51 -16.44
N GLY A 81 4.04 -1.63 -17.15
CA GLY A 81 4.20 -1.67 -18.62
C GLY A 81 5.66 -1.71 -19.10
N VAL A 82 6.62 -1.76 -18.18
CA VAL A 82 8.04 -2.02 -18.41
C VAL A 82 8.47 -3.19 -17.55
N ASN A 83 9.30 -4.08 -18.11
CA ASN A 83 9.94 -5.15 -17.36
C ASN A 83 11.36 -4.73 -16.95
N TYR A 84 11.82 -5.22 -15.80
CA TYR A 84 13.12 -4.84 -15.25
C TYR A 84 14.05 -6.04 -15.17
N LEU A 85 15.35 -5.83 -15.37
CA LEU A 85 16.38 -6.87 -15.32
C LEU A 85 17.48 -6.51 -14.33
N MET A 86 17.81 -7.46 -13.46
CA MET A 86 18.98 -7.45 -12.60
C MET A 86 20.03 -8.42 -13.16
N THR A 87 21.16 -7.91 -13.64
CA THR A 87 22.28 -8.77 -14.10
C THR A 87 23.22 -9.20 -12.98
N GLY A 88 22.94 -8.76 -11.76
CA GLY A 88 23.71 -8.95 -10.54
C GLY A 88 22.97 -8.31 -9.36
N ARG A 89 23.58 -8.27 -8.18
CA ARG A 89 22.95 -7.63 -7.01
C ARG A 89 22.58 -6.17 -7.30
N VAL A 90 21.35 -5.81 -6.95
CA VAL A 90 20.87 -4.44 -6.82
C VAL A 90 20.74 -4.11 -5.32
N THR A 91 21.44 -3.09 -4.86
CA THR A 91 21.37 -2.62 -3.46
C THR A 91 20.58 -1.31 -3.36
N VAL A 92 19.53 -1.28 -2.55
CA VAL A 92 18.76 -0.06 -2.25
C VAL A 92 19.27 0.55 -0.95
N GLY A 93 19.82 1.76 -1.06
CA GLY A 93 20.51 2.47 0.02
C GLY A 93 21.90 1.91 0.35
N ASN A 94 22.42 2.26 1.53
CA ASN A 94 23.73 1.78 2.02
C ASN A 94 23.72 1.35 3.51
N GLY A 95 22.55 1.14 4.11
CA GLY A 95 22.40 0.82 5.53
C GLY A 95 22.96 -0.54 5.96
N ASN A 96 23.45 -1.34 5.01
CA ASN A 96 24.14 -2.61 5.24
C ASN A 96 25.62 -2.42 5.63
N GLY A 97 26.10 -1.17 5.75
CA GLY A 97 27.41 -0.89 6.35
C GLY A 97 27.41 -1.06 7.86
N GLN A 98 28.61 -1.21 8.43
CA GLN A 98 28.80 -1.30 9.89
C GLN A 98 28.41 0.02 10.58
N LEU A 99 27.79 -0.04 11.75
CA LEU A 99 27.48 1.12 12.60
C LEU A 99 28.52 1.27 13.73
N GLU A 100 28.77 2.51 14.16
CA GLU A 100 29.52 2.77 15.40
C GLU A 100 28.60 3.30 16.52
N THR A 101 27.45 3.88 16.17
CA THR A 101 26.42 4.38 17.07
C THR A 101 25.07 4.30 16.35
N ASN A 102 24.02 3.79 17.00
CA ASN A 102 22.70 3.73 16.37
C ASN A 102 22.04 5.12 16.35
N GLY A 103 21.36 5.44 15.26
CA GLY A 103 20.56 6.67 15.13
C GLY A 103 21.33 7.98 15.00
N ASP A 104 22.66 7.95 14.79
CA ASP A 104 23.44 9.16 14.50
C ASP A 104 23.57 9.49 12.99
N GLY A 105 22.97 8.64 12.15
CA GLY A 105 22.92 8.79 10.70
C GLY A 105 24.25 8.49 9.99
N ARG A 106 25.19 7.78 10.64
CA ARG A 106 26.51 7.49 10.05
C ARG A 106 26.88 6.01 10.10
N LEU A 107 27.63 5.59 9.09
CA LEU A 107 28.33 4.31 9.08
C LEU A 107 29.69 4.46 9.79
N GLY A 108 30.28 3.33 10.19
CA GLY A 108 31.55 3.28 10.92
C GLY A 108 32.77 3.74 10.12
N ASP A 109 32.68 3.79 8.79
CA ASP A 109 33.69 4.43 7.94
C ASP A 109 33.58 5.97 7.92
N GLY A 110 32.55 6.50 8.59
CA GLY A 110 32.24 7.91 8.67
C GLY A 110 31.43 8.45 7.49
N SER A 111 30.92 7.62 6.58
CA SER A 111 29.95 8.06 5.56
C SER A 111 28.55 8.25 6.18
N ALA A 112 27.68 9.00 5.50
CA ALA A 112 26.28 9.14 5.91
C ALA A 112 25.47 7.92 5.44
N ILE A 113 24.50 7.51 6.26
CA ILE A 113 23.50 6.54 5.83
C ILE A 113 22.65 7.19 4.72
N GLN A 114 22.48 6.49 3.62
CA GLN A 114 21.67 6.81 2.46
C GLN A 114 20.50 5.83 2.46
N ALA A 115 19.35 6.33 2.89
CA ALA A 115 18.08 5.64 2.74
C ALA A 115 17.49 5.97 1.36
N ALA A 116 16.85 4.99 0.74
CA ALA A 116 16.09 5.15 -0.48
C ALA A 116 14.80 4.32 -0.42
N THR A 117 13.76 4.78 -1.11
CA THR A 117 12.51 4.06 -1.30
C THR A 117 12.45 3.52 -2.72
N LEU A 118 12.38 2.20 -2.86
CA LEU A 118 12.10 1.54 -4.13
C LEU A 118 10.59 1.27 -4.22
N THR A 119 9.89 2.07 -5.00
CA THR A 119 8.46 1.88 -5.29
C THR A 119 8.30 1.01 -6.53
N ILE A 120 7.42 0.00 -6.46
CA ILE A 120 7.15 -0.91 -7.58
C ILE A 120 5.65 -0.90 -7.82
N GLU A 121 5.24 -0.41 -8.99
CA GLU A 121 3.83 -0.38 -9.38
C GLU A 121 3.27 -1.80 -9.61
N ALA A 122 1.96 -1.96 -9.44
CA ALA A 122 1.27 -3.24 -9.66
C ALA A 122 1.49 -3.77 -11.10
N GLY A 123 1.65 -5.09 -11.22
CA GLY A 123 1.85 -5.77 -12.51
C GLY A 123 3.27 -5.68 -13.08
N VAL A 124 4.22 -5.08 -12.37
CA VAL A 124 5.63 -5.05 -12.77
C VAL A 124 6.27 -6.44 -12.62
N GLU A 125 7.05 -6.82 -13.64
CA GLU A 125 7.94 -7.98 -13.59
C GLU A 125 9.41 -7.52 -13.44
N VAL A 126 10.09 -8.10 -12.45
CA VAL A 126 11.52 -7.88 -12.19
C VAL A 126 12.26 -9.20 -12.32
N PHE A 127 13.11 -9.31 -13.32
CA PHE A 127 13.87 -10.50 -13.63
C PHE A 127 15.26 -10.48 -13.00
N GLY A 128 15.68 -11.60 -12.40
CA GLY A 128 17.07 -11.90 -12.14
C GLY A 128 17.68 -12.64 -13.33
N GLN A 129 18.84 -12.19 -13.82
CA GLN A 129 19.52 -12.86 -14.92
C GLN A 129 19.93 -14.28 -14.51
N THR A 130 19.43 -15.27 -15.25
CA THR A 130 19.65 -16.69 -14.96
C THR A 130 21.13 -17.04 -14.89
N GLY A 131 21.51 -17.77 -13.84
CA GLY A 131 22.87 -18.26 -13.66
C GLY A 131 23.85 -17.19 -13.17
N THR A 132 23.34 -16.08 -12.63
CA THR A 132 24.14 -15.01 -12.01
C THR A 132 23.75 -14.82 -10.55
N PHE A 133 24.56 -14.09 -9.80
CA PHE A 133 24.25 -13.69 -8.43
C PHE A 133 23.32 -12.45 -8.38
N ALA A 134 22.29 -12.43 -9.22
CA ALA A 134 21.26 -11.39 -9.21
C ALA A 134 20.38 -11.55 -7.98
N ASN A 135 20.27 -10.53 -7.14
CA ASN A 135 19.37 -10.47 -5.98
C ASN A 135 19.03 -9.01 -5.68
N LEU A 136 17.91 -8.78 -5.00
CA LEU A 136 17.51 -7.45 -4.57
C LEU A 136 17.73 -7.32 -3.06
N LEU A 137 18.58 -6.38 -2.66
CA LEU A 137 18.88 -6.08 -1.26
C LEU A 137 18.29 -4.74 -0.85
N ILE A 138 17.36 -4.75 0.10
CA ILE A 138 16.85 -3.55 0.78
C ILE A 138 17.64 -3.37 2.09
N THR A 139 18.42 -2.31 2.17
CA THR A 139 19.30 -2.07 3.34
C THR A 139 18.58 -1.33 4.47
N ARG A 140 19.12 -1.40 5.69
CA ARG A 140 18.54 -0.70 6.86
C ARG A 140 18.25 0.78 6.57
N GLY A 141 17.06 1.22 6.95
CA GLY A 141 16.57 2.59 6.73
C GLY A 141 16.03 2.86 5.33
N SER A 142 16.28 1.97 4.36
CA SER A 142 15.63 2.00 3.04
C SER A 142 14.31 1.25 3.08
N LYS A 143 13.47 1.49 2.08
CA LYS A 143 12.14 0.88 1.98
C LYS A 143 11.91 0.26 0.60
N ILE A 144 11.12 -0.81 0.58
CA ILE A 144 10.46 -1.31 -0.63
C ILE A 144 8.96 -1.05 -0.52
N MET A 145 8.36 -0.45 -1.54
CA MET A 145 6.92 -0.22 -1.64
C MET A 145 6.39 -1.01 -2.83
N ALA A 146 6.31 -2.33 -2.68
CA ALA A 146 5.79 -3.27 -3.68
C ALA A 146 4.29 -3.50 -3.42
N MET A 147 3.45 -2.75 -4.12
CA MET A 147 2.01 -2.71 -3.88
C MET A 147 1.25 -3.29 -5.09
N GLY A 148 1.38 -4.60 -5.29
CA GLY A 148 0.62 -5.35 -6.28
C GLY A 148 -0.86 -5.44 -5.94
N THR A 149 -1.62 -6.07 -6.84
CA THR A 149 -3.04 -6.40 -6.63
C THR A 149 -3.31 -7.84 -7.02
N ALA A 150 -4.49 -8.37 -6.66
CA ALA A 150 -4.85 -9.72 -7.05
C ALA A 150 -4.84 -9.92 -8.58
N ASP A 151 -5.29 -8.91 -9.34
CA ASP A 151 -5.37 -8.96 -10.80
C ASP A 151 -4.05 -8.57 -11.50
N ALA A 152 -3.13 -7.93 -10.77
CA ALA A 152 -1.83 -7.48 -11.25
C ALA A 152 -0.77 -7.62 -10.15
N PRO A 153 -0.36 -8.85 -9.80
CA PRO A 153 0.68 -9.08 -8.81
C PRO A 153 2.03 -8.55 -9.33
N ILE A 154 2.93 -8.20 -8.40
CA ILE A 154 4.32 -7.92 -8.74
C ILE A 154 5.07 -9.25 -8.76
N VAL A 155 5.84 -9.52 -9.81
CA VAL A 155 6.54 -10.79 -9.97
C VAL A 155 8.05 -10.57 -10.00
N PHE A 156 8.75 -11.24 -9.10
CA PHE A 156 10.20 -11.42 -9.15
C PHE A 156 10.51 -12.85 -9.61
N SER A 157 11.20 -13.03 -10.73
CA SER A 157 11.52 -14.35 -11.28
C SER A 157 12.87 -14.37 -11.99
N SER A 158 13.28 -15.52 -12.54
CA SER A 158 14.38 -15.56 -13.50
C SER A 158 13.96 -14.93 -14.84
N ASP A 159 14.94 -14.61 -15.70
CA ASP A 159 14.71 -14.07 -17.05
C ASP A 159 14.34 -15.13 -18.11
N ASP A 160 14.08 -16.36 -17.68
CA ASP A 160 13.66 -17.44 -18.57
C ASP A 160 12.13 -17.53 -18.65
N ALA A 161 11.62 -18.52 -19.41
CA ALA A 161 10.20 -18.60 -19.72
C ALA A 161 9.56 -19.75 -18.96
N GLY A 162 8.71 -19.42 -17.99
CA GLY A 162 8.04 -20.40 -17.15
C GLY A 162 8.10 -19.97 -15.69
N TYR A 163 7.76 -20.92 -14.81
CA TYR A 163 8.01 -20.86 -13.37
C TYR A 163 8.35 -22.27 -12.87
N ASP A 164 9.09 -23.05 -13.66
CA ASP A 164 9.39 -24.47 -13.40
C ASP A 164 10.86 -24.75 -13.02
N GLY A 165 11.67 -23.70 -12.92
CA GLY A 165 13.05 -23.71 -12.46
C GLY A 165 13.20 -23.69 -10.93
N ALA A 166 14.46 -23.65 -10.49
CA ALA A 166 14.87 -23.41 -9.12
C ALA A 166 16.36 -23.02 -9.09
N GLY A 167 16.73 -22.05 -8.25
CA GLY A 167 18.11 -21.63 -8.05
C GLY A 167 18.69 -20.84 -9.21
N GLU A 168 17.82 -20.16 -9.96
CA GLU A 168 18.19 -19.49 -11.21
C GLU A 168 18.70 -18.06 -10.98
N TRP A 169 18.20 -17.43 -9.92
CA TRP A 169 18.66 -16.16 -9.38
C TRP A 169 18.61 -16.19 -7.84
N GLY A 170 19.05 -15.13 -7.18
CA GLY A 170 19.35 -15.12 -5.74
C GLY A 170 18.18 -14.87 -4.79
N GLY A 171 17.07 -14.23 -5.19
CA GLY A 171 15.97 -13.90 -4.28
C GLY A 171 16.00 -12.48 -3.71
N LEU A 172 15.15 -12.23 -2.71
CA LEU A 172 15.00 -10.95 -2.02
C LEU A 172 15.66 -10.99 -0.64
N ILE A 173 16.39 -9.93 -0.27
CA ILE A 173 16.98 -9.78 1.07
C ILE A 173 16.55 -8.42 1.64
N ILE A 174 15.97 -8.42 2.84
CA ILE A 174 15.50 -7.21 3.51
C ILE A 174 16.15 -7.10 4.89
N HIS A 175 16.84 -5.98 5.12
CA HIS A 175 17.47 -5.66 6.40
C HIS A 175 16.65 -4.61 7.15
N GLY A 176 16.33 -4.88 8.42
CA GLY A 176 15.69 -3.91 9.31
C GLY A 176 16.53 -3.56 10.54
N TYR A 177 15.94 -2.69 11.36
CA TYR A 177 16.46 -2.25 12.66
C TYR A 177 15.83 -2.99 13.86
N ALA A 178 15.12 -4.09 13.62
CA ALA A 178 14.46 -4.84 14.69
C ALA A 178 15.44 -5.66 15.55
N PRO A 179 15.01 -6.10 16.74
CA PRO A 179 15.84 -6.91 17.63
C PRO A 179 16.28 -8.24 17.03
N HIS A 180 17.54 -8.60 17.28
CA HIS A 180 18.13 -9.89 16.95
C HIS A 180 18.70 -10.55 18.21
N ASN A 181 18.67 -11.88 18.32
CA ASN A 181 19.09 -12.53 19.57
C ASN A 181 20.62 -12.47 19.81
N GLU A 182 21.39 -12.19 18.76
CA GLU A 182 22.84 -11.97 18.81
C GLU A 182 23.22 -10.54 19.24
N CYS A 183 22.29 -9.59 19.17
CA CYS A 183 22.55 -8.23 19.60
C CYS A 183 22.89 -8.18 21.09
N ALA A 184 23.90 -7.37 21.45
CA ALA A 184 24.27 -7.18 22.84
C ALA A 184 23.10 -6.59 23.65
N VAL A 185 22.76 -7.18 24.80
CA VAL A 185 21.70 -6.66 25.67
C VAL A 185 22.06 -5.26 26.16
N GLY A 186 21.23 -4.27 25.82
CA GLY A 186 21.47 -2.85 26.14
C GLY A 186 22.62 -2.22 25.35
N GLY A 187 22.97 -2.79 24.19
CA GLY A 187 23.93 -2.21 23.25
C GLY A 187 23.42 -0.89 22.63
N SER A 188 24.35 -0.11 22.10
CA SER A 188 24.05 1.18 21.46
C SER A 188 23.90 1.09 19.95
N TYR A 189 24.20 -0.06 19.35
CA TYR A 189 23.97 -0.45 17.95
C TYR A 189 24.05 -1.97 17.85
N CYS A 190 23.57 -2.53 16.75
CA CYS A 190 23.68 -3.94 16.44
C CYS A 190 24.10 -4.09 14.97
N ASP A 191 25.10 -4.92 14.72
CA ASP A 191 25.59 -5.24 13.37
C ASP A 191 25.76 -6.76 13.32
N ILE A 192 24.71 -7.43 12.86
CA ILE A 192 24.71 -8.87 12.62
C ILE A 192 25.11 -9.09 11.16
N ASP A 193 26.06 -9.99 10.94
CA ASP A 193 26.49 -10.39 9.60
C ASP A 193 25.36 -11.18 8.95
N SER A 194 24.84 -10.69 7.83
CA SER A 194 23.67 -11.24 7.15
C SER A 194 24.08 -12.18 6.03
N GLU A 195 23.24 -13.19 5.76
CA GLU A 195 23.45 -14.17 4.70
C GLU A 195 23.61 -13.55 3.30
N GLY A 196 24.10 -14.37 2.37
CA GLY A 196 24.29 -13.97 0.98
C GLY A 196 25.39 -12.91 0.75
N GLU A 197 26.35 -12.71 1.65
CA GLU A 197 27.31 -11.59 1.57
C GLU A 197 26.63 -10.21 1.50
N SER A 198 25.47 -10.05 2.15
CA SER A 198 24.63 -8.84 2.04
C SER A 198 25.04 -7.69 2.96
N GLY A 199 25.91 -7.93 3.94
CA GLY A 199 26.44 -6.92 4.87
C GLY A 199 25.78 -7.02 6.25
N PHE A 200 25.66 -5.89 6.95
CA PHE A 200 25.21 -5.84 8.34
C PHE A 200 23.75 -5.42 8.49
N ALA A 201 23.00 -6.17 9.29
CA ALA A 201 21.63 -5.87 9.68
C ALA A 201 21.49 -5.76 11.21
N GLY A 202 20.27 -5.51 11.68
CA GLY A 202 19.93 -5.54 13.11
C GLY A 202 19.85 -4.17 13.77
N GLY A 203 19.10 -4.14 14.86
CA GLY A 203 18.94 -2.98 15.72
C GLY A 203 18.18 -3.33 16.99
N TYR A 204 17.41 -2.38 17.52
CA TYR A 204 16.64 -2.52 18.75
C TYR A 204 15.24 -1.92 18.64
N ASP A 205 14.79 -1.59 17.43
CA ASP A 205 13.50 -0.99 17.16
C ASP A 205 12.54 -2.05 16.62
N ALA A 206 11.73 -2.63 17.52
CA ALA A 206 10.80 -3.70 17.15
C ALA A 206 9.74 -3.22 16.16
N ASP A 207 9.45 -1.91 16.13
CA ASP A 207 8.41 -1.29 15.31
C ASP A 207 8.97 -0.70 14.00
N ASP A 208 10.24 -0.98 13.68
CA ASP A 208 10.88 -0.56 12.42
C ASP A 208 10.08 -1.00 11.18
N SER A 209 10.15 -0.21 10.12
CA SER A 209 9.44 -0.45 8.87
C SER A 209 10.38 -0.41 7.67
N SER A 210 10.54 -1.56 7.03
CA SER A 210 11.24 -1.73 5.75
C SER A 210 10.31 -1.53 4.53
N GLY A 211 9.06 -1.09 4.75
CA GLY A 211 8.09 -0.79 3.71
C GLY A 211 6.91 -1.76 3.63
N VAL A 212 6.42 -2.02 2.42
CA VAL A 212 5.21 -2.78 2.10
C VAL A 212 5.50 -3.80 1.01
N LEU A 213 5.12 -5.05 1.23
CA LEU A 213 5.00 -6.08 0.21
C LEU A 213 3.55 -6.58 0.20
N ARG A 214 2.83 -6.32 -0.89
CA ARG A 214 1.44 -6.75 -1.08
C ARG A 214 1.24 -7.36 -2.47
N TYR A 215 0.64 -8.56 -2.54
CA TYR A 215 0.47 -9.31 -3.79
C TYR A 215 1.77 -9.45 -4.57
N VAL A 216 2.77 -10.05 -3.92
CA VAL A 216 4.12 -10.27 -4.46
C VAL A 216 4.34 -11.75 -4.68
N VAL A 217 4.82 -12.10 -5.87
CA VAL A 217 5.25 -13.45 -6.24
C VAL A 217 6.77 -13.44 -6.40
N VAL A 218 7.46 -14.34 -5.70
CA VAL A 218 8.89 -14.61 -5.88
C VAL A 218 9.05 -16.04 -6.37
N ALA A 219 9.63 -16.21 -7.57
CA ALA A 219 9.74 -17.50 -8.23
C ALA A 219 11.19 -17.86 -8.56
N GLU A 220 11.54 -19.14 -8.46
CA GLU A 220 12.78 -19.73 -9.04
C GLU A 220 14.10 -19.21 -8.42
N GLY A 221 14.03 -18.64 -7.22
CA GLY A 221 15.19 -18.13 -6.48
C GLY A 221 16.10 -19.23 -5.91
N GLY A 222 17.09 -18.81 -5.13
CA GLY A 222 18.03 -19.66 -4.40
C GLY A 222 19.29 -20.08 -5.14
N TYR A 223 19.88 -19.15 -5.89
CA TYR A 223 21.14 -19.36 -6.59
C TYR A 223 22.31 -19.68 -5.64
N GLU A 224 22.96 -20.84 -5.87
CA GLU A 224 24.17 -21.29 -5.17
C GLU A 224 25.39 -20.45 -5.58
N PHE A 225 25.69 -19.38 -4.86
CA PHE A 225 26.79 -18.47 -5.21
C PHE A 225 28.17 -18.97 -4.78
N SER A 226 28.20 -19.90 -3.83
CA SER A 226 29.37 -20.71 -3.52
C SER A 226 28.93 -22.07 -2.97
N THR A 227 29.81 -23.09 -2.96
CA THR A 227 29.40 -24.47 -2.66
C THR A 227 28.67 -24.60 -1.31
N GLY A 228 27.39 -24.99 -1.36
CA GLY A 228 26.49 -25.10 -0.22
C GLY A 228 26.12 -23.75 0.42
N ASN A 229 26.09 -22.68 -0.37
CA ASN A 229 25.62 -21.37 0.03
C ASN A 229 24.65 -20.87 -1.05
N GLU A 230 23.42 -21.32 -0.91
CA GLU A 230 22.24 -20.83 -1.59
C GLU A 230 21.66 -19.63 -0.78
N ILE A 231 20.65 -18.94 -1.32
CA ILE A 231 19.93 -17.87 -0.60
C ILE A 231 18.45 -18.26 -0.61
N ASN A 232 17.68 -17.73 0.33
CA ASN A 232 16.24 -17.95 0.38
C ASN A 232 15.49 -17.21 -0.72
N GLY A 233 14.24 -17.61 -0.99
CA GLY A 233 13.37 -16.83 -1.86
C GLY A 233 13.18 -15.43 -1.30
N ILE A 234 12.91 -15.34 0.00
CA ILE A 234 12.88 -14.10 0.76
C ILE A 234 13.63 -14.28 2.09
N SER A 235 14.66 -13.49 2.31
CA SER A 235 15.43 -13.40 3.55
C SER A 235 15.05 -12.16 4.34
N LEU A 236 14.51 -12.34 5.54
CA LEU A 236 14.07 -11.24 6.42
C LEU A 236 14.99 -11.15 7.63
N VAL A 237 15.90 -10.17 7.61
CA VAL A 237 16.94 -10.06 8.64
C VAL A 237 16.67 -8.86 9.52
N SER A 238 16.22 -9.14 10.75
CA SER A 238 15.84 -8.13 11.74
C SER A 238 14.80 -7.13 11.22
N VAL A 239 13.78 -7.62 10.50
CA VAL A 239 12.69 -6.78 9.98
C VAL A 239 11.64 -6.53 11.07
N GLY A 240 11.20 -5.29 11.23
CA GLY A 240 10.29 -4.86 12.30
C GLY A 240 8.80 -5.03 11.96
N SER A 241 7.96 -4.96 13.00
CA SER A 241 6.50 -5.12 12.93
C SER A 241 5.80 -3.99 12.16
N GLY A 242 6.47 -2.86 11.96
CA GLY A 242 5.99 -1.76 11.12
C GLY A 242 6.11 -2.05 9.61
N THR A 243 6.74 -3.15 9.22
CA THR A 243 6.77 -3.63 7.83
C THR A 243 5.51 -4.41 7.52
N GLU A 244 4.81 -4.03 6.45
CA GLU A 244 3.60 -4.72 6.03
C GLU A 244 3.94 -5.84 5.04
N MET A 245 3.57 -7.08 5.37
CA MET A 245 3.62 -8.20 4.43
C MET A 245 2.26 -8.89 4.37
N ASP A 246 1.66 -8.86 3.18
CA ASP A 246 0.37 -9.49 2.92
C ASP A 246 0.30 -10.04 1.49
N PHE A 247 -0.37 -11.17 1.29
CA PHE A 247 -0.44 -11.87 -0.01
C PHE A 247 0.93 -12.08 -0.66
N ILE A 248 1.77 -12.89 -0.02
CA ILE A 248 3.11 -13.22 -0.50
C ILE A 248 3.15 -14.66 -1.00
N GLN A 249 3.62 -14.88 -2.22
CA GLN A 249 3.93 -16.21 -2.73
C GLN A 249 5.43 -16.37 -2.93
N VAL A 250 5.97 -17.51 -2.47
CA VAL A 250 7.26 -18.02 -2.94
C VAL A 250 7.07 -19.37 -3.62
N HIS A 251 7.61 -19.49 -4.82
CA HIS A 251 7.46 -20.67 -5.67
C HIS A 251 8.80 -21.19 -6.20
N GLY A 252 9.06 -22.49 -6.04
CA GLY A 252 10.19 -23.12 -6.71
C GLY A 252 11.56 -22.61 -6.25
N ASN A 253 11.71 -22.17 -4.99
CA ASN A 253 13.03 -21.78 -4.49
C ASN A 253 13.95 -23.00 -4.34
N SER A 254 15.23 -22.87 -4.65
CA SER A 254 16.19 -23.98 -4.48
C SER A 254 16.54 -24.26 -3.01
N ASP A 255 16.54 -23.21 -2.19
CA ASP A 255 16.68 -23.29 -0.74
C ASP A 255 15.33 -23.02 -0.09
N ASP A 256 15.26 -22.23 0.99
CA ASP A 256 14.00 -22.02 1.66
C ASP A 256 13.08 -21.04 0.92
N GLY A 257 11.77 -21.22 1.08
CA GLY A 257 10.81 -20.27 0.55
C GLY A 257 11.00 -18.89 1.17
N ILE A 258 10.91 -18.84 2.50
CA ILE A 258 11.12 -17.63 3.30
C ILE A 258 11.86 -18.01 4.57
N GLU A 259 12.81 -17.17 4.98
CA GLU A 259 13.51 -17.35 6.25
C GLU A 259 13.54 -16.05 7.07
N PHE A 260 13.25 -16.18 8.36
CA PHE A 260 13.26 -15.07 9.33
C PHE A 260 14.47 -15.17 10.26
N TYR A 261 15.37 -14.19 10.18
CA TYR A 261 16.52 -14.05 11.07
C TYR A 261 16.27 -12.95 12.09
N GLY A 262 15.78 -13.33 13.27
CA GLY A 262 15.33 -12.37 14.28
C GLY A 262 14.15 -11.50 13.82
N GLY A 263 13.94 -10.37 14.48
CA GLY A 263 12.89 -9.41 14.13
C GLY A 263 11.47 -9.77 14.60
N ASN A 264 10.53 -8.94 14.15
CA ASN A 264 9.14 -8.88 14.61
C ASN A 264 8.12 -8.67 13.48
N VAL A 265 8.57 -8.70 12.21
CA VAL A 265 7.68 -8.57 11.05
C VAL A 265 6.56 -9.60 11.10
N ASN A 266 5.38 -9.21 10.65
CA ASN A 266 4.21 -10.08 10.58
C ASN A 266 3.87 -10.38 9.12
N LEU A 267 3.29 -11.55 8.85
CA LEU A 267 2.80 -11.95 7.52
C LEU A 267 1.35 -12.42 7.60
N LYS A 268 0.46 -11.75 6.86
CA LYS A 268 -0.99 -11.99 6.98
C LYS A 268 -1.53 -13.07 6.04
N HIS A 269 -1.01 -13.18 4.82
CA HIS A 269 -1.33 -14.26 3.87
C HIS A 269 -0.07 -14.73 3.16
N GLY A 270 0.27 -16.01 3.27
CA GLY A 270 1.50 -16.59 2.72
C GLY A 270 1.26 -17.90 1.97
N VAL A 271 1.83 -18.03 0.76
CA VAL A 271 1.73 -19.23 -0.08
C VAL A 271 3.12 -19.71 -0.45
N PHE A 272 3.51 -20.87 0.06
CA PHE A 272 4.83 -21.46 -0.17
C PHE A 272 4.65 -22.77 -0.93
N THR A 273 5.14 -22.80 -2.17
CA THR A 273 4.84 -23.88 -3.10
C THR A 273 6.10 -24.39 -3.77
N ASN A 274 6.31 -25.70 -3.75
CA ASN A 274 7.40 -26.34 -4.50
C ASN A 274 8.83 -25.83 -4.15
N ASN A 275 9.06 -25.33 -2.93
CA ASN A 275 10.41 -24.99 -2.45
C ASN A 275 11.20 -26.28 -2.16
N ASN A 276 12.47 -26.33 -2.57
CA ASN A 276 13.28 -27.54 -2.60
C ASN A 276 13.90 -27.90 -1.25
N ASP A 277 14.21 -26.92 -0.40
CA ASP A 277 14.48 -27.15 1.02
C ASP A 277 13.26 -26.78 1.87
N ASP A 278 13.33 -25.90 2.87
CA ASP A 278 12.22 -25.64 3.76
C ASP A 278 11.25 -24.60 3.19
N SER A 279 9.94 -24.77 3.39
CA SER A 279 9.00 -23.76 2.86
C SER A 279 8.99 -22.48 3.67
N VAL A 280 9.09 -22.60 4.99
CA VAL A 280 9.15 -21.49 5.94
C VAL A 280 10.16 -21.87 7.02
N ASP A 281 11.20 -21.06 7.19
CA ASP A 281 12.21 -21.22 8.23
C ASP A 281 12.25 -19.97 9.14
N TRP A 282 12.59 -20.16 10.41
CA TRP A 282 13.00 -19.07 11.27
C TRP A 282 14.14 -19.46 12.19
N ASP A 283 14.97 -18.46 12.47
CA ASP A 283 16.07 -18.56 13.39
C ASP A 283 16.31 -17.25 14.18
N GLU A 284 17.32 -17.28 15.02
CA GLU A 284 18.02 -16.13 15.61
C GLU A 284 17.12 -15.14 16.38
N GLY A 285 16.02 -15.65 16.93
CA GLY A 285 15.13 -14.94 17.83
C GLY A 285 13.83 -14.44 17.23
N TYR A 286 13.40 -14.88 16.04
CA TYR A 286 12.18 -14.36 15.43
C TYR A 286 10.92 -14.46 16.34
N GLN A 287 10.18 -13.35 16.45
CA GLN A 287 9.03 -13.20 17.37
C GLN A 287 7.75 -12.63 16.71
N GLY A 288 7.62 -12.73 15.38
CA GLY A 288 6.45 -12.21 14.66
C GLY A 288 5.17 -13.06 14.76
N ASN A 289 4.15 -12.60 14.03
CA ASN A 289 2.84 -13.23 13.87
C ASN A 289 2.59 -13.61 12.40
N LEU A 290 2.28 -14.88 12.13
CA LEU A 290 1.97 -15.39 10.80
C LEU A 290 0.51 -15.90 10.79
N GLN A 291 -0.31 -15.48 9.83
CA GLN A 291 -1.67 -15.98 9.67
C GLN A 291 -1.95 -16.40 8.22
N TYR A 292 -2.94 -17.28 8.00
CA TYR A 292 -3.37 -17.75 6.68
C TYR A 292 -2.20 -18.24 5.80
N ILE A 293 -1.52 -19.27 6.28
CA ILE A 293 -0.31 -19.81 5.62
C ILE A 293 -0.64 -21.14 4.93
N ILE A 294 -0.43 -21.19 3.61
CA ILE A 294 -0.49 -22.42 2.82
C ILE A 294 0.92 -22.86 2.48
N VAL A 295 1.26 -24.08 2.86
CA VAL A 295 2.49 -24.76 2.44
C VAL A 295 2.13 -25.99 1.61
N LYS A 296 2.58 -26.02 0.36
CA LYS A 296 2.55 -27.20 -0.50
C LYS A 296 3.99 -27.55 -0.88
N GLN A 297 4.56 -28.43 -0.08
CA GLN A 297 5.98 -28.74 -0.14
C GLN A 297 6.36 -29.45 -1.44
N SER A 298 7.57 -29.19 -1.95
CA SER A 298 8.08 -29.93 -3.11
C SER A 298 8.33 -31.40 -2.77
N ALA A 299 8.35 -32.26 -3.78
CA ALA A 299 8.92 -33.60 -3.63
C ALA A 299 10.45 -33.52 -3.62
N SER A 300 11.06 -32.92 -2.59
CA SER A 300 12.52 -32.72 -2.45
C SER A 300 13.02 -33.04 -1.02
N LYS A 301 14.03 -32.32 -0.52
CA LYS A 301 14.76 -32.63 0.73
C LYS A 301 14.09 -32.06 1.98
N GLY A 302 13.68 -30.79 1.97
CA GLY A 302 13.29 -30.07 3.19
C GLY A 302 11.89 -30.35 3.71
N GLU A 303 11.57 -29.74 4.84
CA GLU A 303 10.32 -29.76 5.58
C GLU A 303 9.37 -28.62 5.20
N ALA A 304 8.12 -28.71 5.66
CA ALA A 304 7.17 -27.60 5.50
C ALA A 304 7.54 -26.40 6.39
N PHE A 305 8.08 -26.71 7.57
CA PHE A 305 8.64 -25.74 8.51
C PHE A 305 9.89 -26.31 9.15
N GLU A 306 10.98 -25.58 9.06
CA GLU A 306 12.19 -25.72 9.88
C GLU A 306 12.26 -24.54 10.85
N MET A 307 12.69 -24.80 12.09
CA MET A 307 12.46 -23.88 13.21
C MET A 307 13.61 -23.98 14.21
N ASP A 308 14.44 -22.95 14.26
CA ASP A 308 15.66 -22.87 15.07
C ASP A 308 15.73 -21.66 16.00
N THR A 309 16.73 -21.67 16.88
CA THR A 309 17.17 -20.54 17.70
C THR A 309 18.67 -20.69 17.99
N GLU A 310 19.45 -20.60 16.91
CA GLU A 310 20.89 -20.42 16.94
C GLU A 310 21.25 -18.97 17.35
N GLY A 311 22.52 -18.63 17.17
CA GLY A 311 23.12 -17.39 17.64
C GLY A 311 23.50 -17.41 19.12
N SER A 312 23.07 -16.41 19.89
CA SER A 312 23.52 -16.26 21.28
C SER A 312 22.80 -17.24 22.22
N SER A 313 23.56 -18.06 22.96
CA SER A 313 22.98 -18.97 23.97
C SER A 313 22.23 -18.25 25.11
N ASP A 314 22.58 -16.98 25.35
CA ASP A 314 21.94 -16.09 26.32
C ASP A 314 20.86 -15.19 25.69
N GLY A 315 20.70 -15.24 24.36
CA GLY A 315 19.69 -14.53 23.58
C GLY A 315 18.27 -15.07 23.78
N PHE A 316 17.28 -14.27 23.36
CA PHE A 316 15.87 -14.66 23.39
C PHE A 316 15.57 -15.74 22.32
N LEU A 317 14.45 -16.44 22.53
CA LEU A 317 14.04 -17.56 21.68
C LEU A 317 13.37 -17.08 20.40
N SER A 318 13.53 -17.84 19.32
CA SER A 318 12.57 -17.81 18.21
C SER A 318 11.33 -18.56 18.66
N LYS A 319 10.19 -17.88 18.66
CA LYS A 319 8.91 -18.42 19.14
C LYS A 319 7.72 -17.64 18.55
N PRO A 320 7.61 -17.55 17.21
CA PRO A 320 6.53 -16.83 16.58
C PRO A 320 5.17 -17.45 16.89
N THR A 321 4.10 -16.68 16.66
CA THR A 321 2.73 -17.19 16.71
C THR A 321 2.22 -17.41 15.29
N LEU A 322 1.69 -18.60 15.02
CA LEU A 322 1.07 -18.98 13.76
C LEU A 322 -0.41 -19.30 13.97
N ALA A 323 -1.25 -18.83 13.05
CA ALA A 323 -2.69 -19.09 13.06
C ALA A 323 -3.20 -19.45 11.66
N ASN A 324 -4.16 -20.37 11.55
CA ASN A 324 -4.80 -20.71 10.27
C ASN A 324 -3.75 -21.18 9.24
N VAL A 325 -3.19 -22.36 9.47
CA VAL A 325 -2.10 -22.92 8.65
C VAL A 325 -2.58 -24.21 7.98
N THR A 326 -2.30 -24.39 6.68
CA THR A 326 -2.55 -25.64 5.95
C THR A 326 -1.27 -26.13 5.31
N VAL A 327 -0.82 -27.34 5.69
CA VAL A 327 0.39 -27.99 5.17
C VAL A 327 0.02 -29.22 4.36
N ILE A 328 0.61 -29.34 3.17
CA ILE A 328 0.62 -30.55 2.35
C ILE A 328 2.08 -30.94 2.17
N ALA A 329 2.52 -31.94 2.93
CA ALA A 329 3.89 -32.43 2.87
C ALA A 329 4.09 -33.40 1.70
N ASP A 330 5.09 -33.15 0.87
CA ASP A 330 5.60 -34.07 -0.14
C ASP A 330 7.11 -34.25 0.06
N LYS A 331 7.65 -35.43 -0.26
CA LYS A 331 9.07 -35.77 -0.09
C LYS A 331 9.50 -36.82 -1.10
N VAL A 332 10.72 -36.69 -1.64
CA VAL A 332 11.36 -37.82 -2.35
C VAL A 332 11.63 -39.00 -1.40
N ALA A 333 11.93 -40.17 -1.96
CA ALA A 333 12.26 -41.37 -1.18
C ALA A 333 13.46 -41.18 -0.24
N ASP A 334 13.48 -41.95 0.84
CA ASP A 334 14.56 -42.01 1.84
C ASP A 334 14.83 -40.68 2.57
N ARG A 335 13.78 -39.87 2.80
CA ARG A 335 13.83 -38.62 3.57
C ARG A 335 13.28 -38.76 4.99
N ALA A 336 13.32 -37.66 5.75
CA ALA A 336 12.73 -37.59 7.08
C ALA A 336 11.23 -37.95 7.03
N THR A 337 10.75 -38.63 8.07
CA THR A 337 9.36 -39.12 8.15
C THR A 337 8.43 -38.15 8.88
N TYR A 338 8.82 -36.87 8.93
CA TYR A 338 8.08 -35.78 9.56
C TYR A 338 7.88 -34.59 8.63
N SER A 339 6.91 -33.73 8.95
CA SER A 339 6.53 -32.58 8.12
C SER A 339 7.08 -31.25 8.66
N LEU A 340 7.20 -31.12 9.99
CA LEU A 340 7.71 -29.93 10.67
C LEU A 340 8.82 -30.33 11.64
N ASN A 341 9.84 -29.49 11.80
CA ASN A 341 11.03 -29.80 12.61
C ASN A 341 11.45 -28.64 13.53
N PHE A 342 11.23 -28.78 14.84
CA PHE A 342 11.78 -27.86 15.84
C PHE A 342 13.15 -28.35 16.30
N LYS A 343 14.16 -27.52 16.16
CA LYS A 343 15.54 -27.80 16.56
C LYS A 343 16.07 -26.61 17.37
N LYS A 344 17.30 -26.75 17.86
CA LYS A 344 18.14 -25.72 18.51
C LYS A 344 17.43 -24.74 19.48
N ARG A 345 16.54 -25.26 20.36
CA ARG A 345 15.82 -24.46 21.38
C ARG A 345 14.74 -23.53 20.79
N SER A 346 14.28 -23.78 19.57
CA SER A 346 13.13 -23.08 19.00
C SER A 346 11.81 -23.48 19.66
N GLY A 347 10.96 -22.47 19.86
CA GLY A 347 9.58 -22.61 20.29
C GLY A 347 8.61 -22.21 19.18
N GLY A 348 7.33 -22.05 19.51
CA GLY A 348 6.31 -21.62 18.58
C GLY A 348 4.90 -21.87 19.10
N PHE A 349 3.97 -21.01 18.71
CA PHE A 349 2.56 -21.11 19.09
C PHE A 349 1.72 -21.34 17.85
N PHE A 350 1.33 -22.58 17.59
CA PHE A 350 0.52 -22.94 16.43
C PHE A 350 -0.95 -23.07 16.81
N HIS A 351 -1.80 -22.40 16.07
CA HIS A 351 -3.24 -22.38 16.25
C HIS A 351 -3.95 -22.67 14.93
N ASN A 352 -5.02 -23.46 14.97
CA ASN A 352 -5.90 -23.69 13.82
C ASN A 352 -5.11 -24.25 12.61
N THR A 353 -4.37 -25.35 12.81
CA THR A 353 -3.46 -25.92 11.81
C THR A 353 -3.96 -27.25 11.24
N VAL A 354 -3.89 -27.41 9.93
CA VAL A 354 -4.10 -28.68 9.21
C VAL A 354 -2.75 -29.16 8.69
N VAL A 355 -2.42 -30.43 8.96
CA VAL A 355 -1.27 -31.10 8.32
C VAL A 355 -1.74 -32.34 7.60
N ALA A 356 -1.51 -32.37 6.30
CA ALA A 356 -1.80 -33.46 5.37
C ALA A 356 -0.52 -33.92 4.65
N VAL A 357 -0.57 -35.10 4.04
CA VAL A 357 0.51 -35.64 3.20
C VAL A 357 0.02 -35.79 1.77
N SER A 358 0.84 -35.34 0.82
CA SER A 358 0.63 -35.57 -0.61
C SER A 358 0.49 -37.07 -0.88
N PRO A 359 -0.53 -37.52 -1.63
CA PRO A 359 -0.67 -38.92 -2.02
C PRO A 359 0.49 -39.40 -2.91
N ASP A 360 1.25 -38.47 -3.50
CA ASP A 360 2.38 -38.74 -4.37
C ASP A 360 3.73 -38.83 -3.63
N SER A 361 3.73 -38.56 -2.31
CA SER A 361 4.95 -38.63 -1.49
C SER A 361 5.61 -40.00 -1.55
N ALA A 362 6.89 -40.01 -1.93
CA ALA A 362 7.67 -41.24 -2.06
C ALA A 362 8.24 -41.72 -0.72
N THR A 363 8.31 -40.84 0.28
CA THR A 363 8.61 -41.20 1.68
C THR A 363 7.31 -41.43 2.45
N SER A 364 7.24 -42.52 3.20
CA SER A 364 6.12 -42.74 4.12
C SER A 364 6.31 -41.92 5.39
N LEU A 365 5.72 -40.71 5.41
CA LEU A 365 5.64 -39.90 6.62
C LEU A 365 4.80 -40.62 7.70
N SER A 366 5.12 -40.38 8.96
CA SER A 366 4.45 -40.99 10.11
C SER A 366 4.23 -40.04 11.30
N THR A 367 4.85 -38.86 11.27
CA THR A 367 4.87 -37.92 12.39
C THR A 367 4.62 -36.51 11.87
N CYS A 368 3.79 -35.70 12.52
CA CYS A 368 3.57 -34.33 12.05
C CYS A 368 4.76 -33.46 12.43
N VAL A 369 5.12 -33.46 13.71
CA VAL A 369 6.13 -32.59 14.31
C VAL A 369 7.26 -33.42 14.91
N ASN A 370 8.49 -33.17 14.47
CA ASN A 370 9.68 -33.59 15.17
C ASN A 370 10.17 -32.48 16.10
N VAL A 371 10.44 -32.81 17.37
CA VAL A 371 11.09 -31.91 18.32
C VAL A 371 12.46 -32.49 18.65
N ASP A 372 13.48 -31.95 18.00
CA ASP A 372 14.86 -32.38 18.14
C ASP A 372 15.63 -31.60 19.22
N GLY A 373 16.49 -32.31 19.95
CA GLY A 373 17.33 -31.75 20.99
C GLY A 373 16.61 -31.40 22.31
N SER A 374 17.33 -31.46 23.43
CA SER A 374 16.76 -31.21 24.75
C SER A 374 16.33 -29.75 24.99
N GLY A 375 16.79 -28.81 24.16
CA GLY A 375 16.43 -27.40 24.23
C GLY A 375 14.95 -27.19 23.89
N SER A 376 14.56 -27.56 22.67
CA SER A 376 13.18 -27.40 22.18
C SER A 376 12.20 -28.29 22.95
N GLN A 377 12.64 -29.50 23.35
CA GLN A 377 11.85 -30.39 24.21
C GLN A 377 11.50 -29.78 25.58
N ALA A 378 12.34 -28.89 26.12
CA ALA A 378 12.08 -28.23 27.40
C ALA A 378 11.01 -27.13 27.29
N LEU A 379 10.66 -26.68 26.08
CA LEU A 379 9.67 -25.63 25.83
C LEU A 379 8.25 -26.16 25.69
N VAL A 380 8.07 -27.47 25.54
CA VAL A 380 6.76 -28.12 25.35
C VAL A 380 5.78 -27.74 26.46
N GLY A 381 4.67 -27.12 26.08
CA GLY A 381 3.61 -26.67 26.99
C GLY A 381 3.88 -25.32 27.67
N GLU A 382 5.02 -24.68 27.42
CA GLU A 382 5.36 -23.34 27.91
C GLU A 382 5.54 -22.34 26.76
N ALA A 383 6.53 -22.57 25.89
CA ALA A 383 6.84 -21.75 24.71
C ALA A 383 6.77 -22.52 23.39
N LEU A 384 6.36 -23.79 23.44
CA LEU A 384 6.00 -24.62 22.29
C LEU A 384 4.61 -25.21 22.54
N VAL A 385 3.61 -24.72 21.81
CA VAL A 385 2.18 -25.00 22.04
C VAL A 385 1.48 -25.23 20.71
N LEU A 386 0.67 -26.30 20.64
CA LEU A 386 -0.18 -26.62 19.48
C LEU A 386 -1.65 -26.67 19.93
N ASN A 387 -2.53 -25.90 19.28
CA ASN A 387 -3.95 -25.83 19.58
C ASN A 387 -4.80 -25.96 18.30
N ASN A 388 -5.95 -26.63 18.41
CA ASN A 388 -6.92 -26.79 17.31
C ASN A 388 -6.24 -27.31 16.04
N TRP A 389 -5.92 -28.59 16.02
CA TRP A 389 -5.06 -29.18 14.99
C TRP A 389 -5.75 -30.37 14.31
N ILE A 390 -5.71 -30.43 12.98
CA ILE A 390 -6.09 -31.64 12.22
C ILE A 390 -4.82 -32.41 11.86
N GLN A 391 -4.71 -33.61 12.40
CA GLN A 391 -3.53 -34.47 12.34
C GLN A 391 -3.74 -35.57 11.28
N ASP A 392 -3.21 -35.35 10.08
CA ASP A 392 -3.30 -36.27 8.93
C ASP A 392 -1.93 -36.47 8.25
N CYS A 393 -0.90 -36.75 9.07
CA CYS A 393 0.51 -36.73 8.66
C CYS A 393 1.11 -38.12 8.37
N ALA A 394 0.30 -39.11 7.96
CA ALA A 394 0.81 -40.41 7.54
C ALA A 394 0.33 -40.86 6.16
N SER A 395 1.22 -41.57 5.46
CA SER A 395 0.93 -42.08 4.11
C SER A 395 0.06 -43.35 4.18
N GLY A 396 -1.26 -43.21 4.12
CA GLY A 396 -2.18 -44.34 4.01
C GLY A 396 -3.62 -43.96 4.34
N SER A 397 -4.60 -44.45 3.57
CA SER A 397 -6.01 -44.14 3.84
C SER A 397 -6.41 -44.60 5.25
N GLY A 398 -6.71 -43.62 6.12
CA GLY A 398 -7.06 -43.83 7.54
C GLY A 398 -5.87 -43.96 8.49
N ASP A 399 -4.63 -43.77 8.02
CA ASP A 399 -3.44 -43.66 8.84
C ASP A 399 -3.16 -42.17 9.11
N GLN A 400 -3.32 -41.71 10.34
CA GLN A 400 -3.18 -40.29 10.73
C GLN A 400 -1.77 -39.94 11.24
N GLY A 401 -0.93 -40.96 11.46
CA GLY A 401 0.36 -40.80 12.10
C GLY A 401 0.29 -40.46 13.59
N THR A 402 1.37 -39.88 14.11
CA THR A 402 1.44 -39.31 15.47
C THR A 402 1.69 -37.81 15.41
N LEU A 403 1.10 -37.05 16.32
CA LEU A 403 1.35 -35.61 16.41
C LEU A 403 2.84 -35.28 16.53
N ALA A 404 3.53 -35.88 17.49
CA ALA A 404 4.94 -35.59 17.73
C ALA A 404 5.73 -36.75 18.35
N ASN A 405 7.06 -36.67 18.25
CA ASN A 405 8.01 -37.58 18.88
C ASN A 405 8.13 -37.40 20.41
N VAL A 406 7.51 -36.38 20.99
CA VAL A 406 7.50 -36.05 22.43
C VAL A 406 6.10 -35.96 23.02
N PRO A 407 5.92 -36.26 24.32
CA PRO A 407 4.63 -36.10 24.99
C PRO A 407 4.36 -34.62 25.36
N GLY A 408 3.10 -34.26 25.56
CA GLY A 408 2.70 -32.97 26.17
C GLY A 408 2.28 -31.89 25.19
N LEU A 409 2.48 -32.08 23.88
CA LEU A 409 1.95 -31.18 22.85
C LEU A 409 0.46 -31.36 22.60
N ASP A 410 -0.07 -32.57 22.78
CA ASP A 410 -1.51 -32.80 22.78
C ASP A 410 -2.12 -32.28 24.09
N ASN A 411 -2.85 -31.18 23.98
CA ASN A 411 -3.58 -30.55 25.08
C ASN A 411 -5.08 -30.86 25.08
N GLY A 412 -5.54 -31.79 24.24
CA GLY A 412 -6.94 -32.19 24.09
C GLY A 412 -7.70 -31.51 22.96
N THR A 413 -7.04 -30.68 22.13
CA THR A 413 -7.64 -30.01 20.96
C THR A 413 -7.13 -30.56 19.61
N ILE A 414 -6.43 -31.70 19.64
CA ILE A 414 -5.86 -32.35 18.45
C ILE A 414 -6.84 -33.39 17.91
N ALA A 415 -7.25 -33.22 16.66
CA ALA A 415 -8.13 -34.13 15.94
C ALA A 415 -7.32 -35.01 14.97
N ALA A 416 -7.10 -36.28 15.34
CA ALA A 416 -6.53 -37.28 14.45
C ALA A 416 -7.61 -37.83 13.50
N VAL A 417 -7.91 -37.07 12.46
CA VAL A 417 -8.92 -37.36 11.43
C VAL A 417 -8.36 -37.03 10.04
N PRO A 418 -8.89 -37.63 8.96
CA PRO A 418 -8.55 -37.20 7.61
C PRO A 418 -8.82 -35.70 7.43
N SER A 419 -7.91 -35.02 6.76
CA SER A 419 -8.02 -33.57 6.50
C SER A 419 -9.15 -33.22 5.53
N GLU A 420 -9.47 -34.12 4.58
CA GLU A 420 -10.51 -33.92 3.57
C GLU A 420 -10.40 -32.56 2.85
N LEU A 421 -9.18 -32.17 2.47
CA LEU A 421 -8.94 -30.94 1.72
C LEU A 421 -9.68 -30.96 0.37
N ASP A 422 -10.42 -29.89 0.08
CA ASP A 422 -11.03 -29.67 -1.23
C ASP A 422 -10.07 -28.98 -2.22
N ASN A 423 -10.57 -28.58 -3.39
CA ASN A 423 -9.77 -27.89 -4.40
C ASN A 423 -9.28 -26.50 -3.96
N ASN A 424 -9.93 -25.89 -2.97
CA ASN A 424 -9.56 -24.60 -2.39
C ASN A 424 -8.56 -24.76 -1.24
N PHE A 425 -8.17 -25.99 -0.89
CA PHE A 425 -7.33 -26.34 0.25
C PHE A 425 -8.01 -26.01 1.60
N ALA A 426 -9.34 -25.94 1.59
CA ALA A 426 -10.15 -25.85 2.80
C ALA A 426 -10.44 -27.26 3.32
N SER A 427 -10.26 -27.46 4.63
CA SER A 427 -10.51 -28.76 5.27
C SER A 427 -12.00 -29.00 5.45
N GLN A 428 -12.53 -30.06 4.83
CA GLN A 428 -13.93 -30.44 4.94
C GLN A 428 -14.23 -31.39 6.13
N ALA A 429 -13.21 -31.71 6.92
CA ALA A 429 -13.38 -32.45 8.18
C ALA A 429 -14.36 -31.71 9.11
N PHE A 430 -15.22 -32.45 9.80
CA PHE A 430 -16.20 -31.87 10.73
C PHE A 430 -15.53 -31.05 11.85
N GLU A 431 -14.38 -31.52 12.32
CA GLU A 431 -13.56 -30.88 13.34
C GLU A 431 -12.94 -29.55 12.90
N ALA A 432 -12.92 -29.27 11.58
CA ALA A 432 -12.38 -28.01 11.06
C ALA A 432 -13.26 -26.80 11.36
N VAL A 433 -14.53 -27.00 11.75
CA VAL A 433 -15.45 -25.93 12.14
C VAL A 433 -15.54 -25.84 13.66
N LEU A 434 -15.05 -24.74 14.22
CA LEU A 434 -15.05 -24.49 15.66
C LEU A 434 -16.37 -23.85 16.10
N ILE A 435 -16.79 -24.14 17.33
CA ILE A 435 -18.03 -23.58 17.91
C ILE A 435 -17.93 -22.09 18.24
N SER A 436 -16.70 -21.57 18.35
CA SER A 436 -16.38 -20.19 18.69
C SER A 436 -15.05 -19.83 18.06
N ALA A 437 -14.88 -18.54 17.74
CA ALA A 437 -13.60 -18.03 17.31
C ALA A 437 -12.52 -18.17 18.41
N ILE A 438 -11.26 -18.20 18.00
CA ILE A 438 -10.12 -18.13 18.93
C ILE A 438 -10.16 -16.80 19.71
N ASP A 439 -9.85 -16.87 20.99
CA ASP A 439 -9.77 -15.72 21.89
C ASP A 439 -8.28 -15.46 22.21
N TRP A 440 -7.70 -14.49 21.52
CA TRP A 440 -6.26 -14.17 21.63
C TRP A 440 -5.88 -13.65 23.03
N ASP A 441 -6.76 -12.92 23.71
CA ASP A 441 -6.54 -12.48 25.08
C ASP A 441 -6.48 -13.67 26.04
N ALA A 442 -7.34 -14.67 25.84
CA ALA A 442 -7.31 -15.91 26.60
C ALA A 442 -6.06 -16.74 26.30
N VAL A 443 -5.59 -16.79 25.05
CA VAL A 443 -4.32 -17.45 24.67
C VAL A 443 -3.15 -16.79 25.40
N ASN A 444 -3.01 -15.47 25.31
CA ASN A 444 -1.94 -14.72 25.96
C ASN A 444 -1.99 -14.84 27.50
N SER A 445 -3.20 -14.90 28.06
CA SER A 445 -3.39 -15.13 29.50
C SER A 445 -2.98 -16.55 29.94
N ALA A 446 -3.24 -17.55 29.10
CA ALA A 446 -2.92 -18.95 29.38
C ALA A 446 -1.43 -19.26 29.18
N PHE A 447 -0.79 -18.61 28.21
CA PHE A 447 0.60 -18.82 27.83
C PHE A 447 1.38 -17.49 27.88
N PRO A 448 1.98 -17.13 29.03
CA PRO A 448 2.69 -15.86 29.19
C PRO A 448 3.93 -15.66 28.30
N GLN A 449 4.36 -16.71 27.58
CA GLN A 449 5.45 -16.65 26.60
C GLN A 449 4.95 -16.38 25.17
N SER A 450 3.64 -16.40 24.94
CA SER A 450 3.01 -16.08 23.66
C SER A 450 3.39 -14.68 23.20
N VAL A 451 3.56 -14.53 21.89
CA VAL A 451 3.81 -13.26 21.21
C VAL A 451 2.61 -12.88 20.32
N ALA A 452 1.45 -13.52 20.52
CA ALA A 452 0.25 -13.25 19.75
C ALA A 452 -0.18 -11.78 19.90
N ASP A 453 -0.19 -11.03 18.80
CA ASP A 453 -0.79 -9.71 18.75
C ASP A 453 -2.29 -9.86 18.43
N ALA A 454 -3.13 -9.59 19.42
CA ALA A 454 -4.59 -9.70 19.30
C ALA A 454 -5.21 -8.61 18.42
N SER A 455 -4.48 -7.53 18.13
CA SER A 455 -4.91 -6.48 17.20
C SER A 455 -4.56 -6.80 15.75
N TYR A 456 -3.51 -7.60 15.54
CA TYR A 456 -3.10 -8.07 14.24
C TYR A 456 -3.82 -9.36 13.84
N LEU A 457 -3.92 -10.37 14.72
CA LEU A 457 -4.44 -11.69 14.39
C LEU A 457 -5.97 -11.72 14.38
N ASP A 458 -6.55 -12.24 13.29
CA ASP A 458 -7.99 -12.40 13.15
C ASP A 458 -8.49 -13.51 14.08
N ALA A 459 -9.67 -13.29 14.66
CA ALA A 459 -10.35 -14.30 15.46
C ALA A 459 -11.18 -15.22 14.55
N THR A 460 -10.62 -16.35 14.14
CA THR A 460 -11.31 -17.33 13.27
C THR A 460 -11.94 -18.47 14.06
N SER A 461 -13.09 -18.97 13.56
CA SER A 461 -13.80 -20.13 14.10
C SER A 461 -13.62 -21.38 13.23
N TYR A 462 -12.45 -21.54 12.62
CA TYR A 462 -12.13 -22.72 11.80
C TYR A 462 -10.64 -23.10 11.86
N ILE A 463 -10.33 -24.34 11.48
CA ILE A 463 -8.97 -24.91 11.42
C ILE A 463 -8.50 -24.96 9.97
N GLY A 464 -7.29 -24.47 9.70
CA GLY A 464 -6.69 -24.38 8.36
C GLY A 464 -6.61 -22.94 7.86
N ALA A 465 -5.88 -22.76 6.75
CA ALA A 465 -5.64 -21.47 6.12
C ALA A 465 -6.80 -20.92 5.31
N VAL A 466 -7.75 -21.76 4.91
CA VAL A 466 -8.91 -21.38 4.07
C VAL A 466 -10.19 -21.80 4.78
N ASN A 467 -11.18 -20.91 4.80
CA ASN A 467 -12.44 -21.14 5.48
C ASN A 467 -13.18 -22.36 4.87
N PRO A 468 -13.58 -23.38 5.68
CA PRO A 468 -14.30 -24.56 5.20
C PRO A 468 -15.60 -24.30 4.43
N ASP A 469 -16.24 -23.14 4.60
CA ASP A 469 -17.46 -22.79 3.87
C ASP A 469 -17.21 -22.31 2.43
N GLY A 470 -15.95 -22.08 2.05
CA GLY A 470 -15.53 -21.63 0.72
C GLY A 470 -15.91 -20.18 0.39
N SER A 471 -16.29 -19.38 1.39
CA SER A 471 -16.65 -17.96 1.21
C SER A 471 -15.45 -17.07 0.89
N ASP A 472 -14.26 -17.49 1.28
CA ASP A 472 -13.02 -16.73 1.12
C ASP A 472 -11.90 -17.66 0.63
N VAL A 473 -11.53 -17.50 -0.64
CA VAL A 473 -10.44 -18.25 -1.30
C VAL A 473 -9.34 -17.27 -1.67
N TRP A 474 -8.83 -16.58 -0.65
CA TRP A 474 -7.88 -15.46 -0.73
C TRP A 474 -6.63 -15.68 -1.60
N TRP A 475 -6.19 -16.93 -1.82
CA TRP A 475 -4.99 -17.23 -2.62
C TRP A 475 -5.24 -17.25 -4.14
N ALA A 476 -6.50 -17.22 -4.57
CA ALA A 476 -6.88 -17.33 -5.96
C ALA A 476 -6.69 -16.02 -6.74
N GLY A 477 -6.42 -16.14 -8.05
CA GLY A 477 -6.34 -15.01 -8.98
C GLY A 477 -4.94 -14.41 -9.13
N TRP A 478 -4.10 -14.49 -8.10
CA TRP A 478 -2.81 -13.80 -8.08
C TRP A 478 -1.58 -14.70 -7.91
N THR A 479 -1.79 -15.94 -7.47
CA THR A 479 -0.71 -16.93 -7.38
C THR A 479 -0.41 -17.55 -8.74
N ILE A 480 0.81 -18.07 -8.92
CA ILE A 480 1.22 -18.78 -10.14
C ILE A 480 0.19 -19.86 -10.49
N GLU A 481 -0.31 -19.83 -11.72
CA GLU A 481 -1.40 -20.71 -12.15
C GLU A 481 -1.05 -22.19 -11.93
N GLY A 482 -1.90 -22.89 -11.16
CA GLY A 482 -1.75 -24.31 -10.86
C GLY A 482 -0.70 -24.66 -9.79
N SER A 483 0.05 -23.69 -9.25
CA SER A 483 1.05 -23.92 -8.20
C SER A 483 0.43 -24.48 -6.92
N VAL A 484 -0.69 -23.91 -6.46
CA VAL A 484 -1.47 -24.38 -5.30
C VAL A 484 -2.46 -25.47 -5.74
N GLY A 485 -3.50 -25.06 -6.49
CA GLY A 485 -4.59 -25.89 -6.98
C GLY A 485 -5.40 -25.16 -8.05
N ASN A 486 -6.58 -25.69 -8.39
CA ASN A 486 -7.54 -25.03 -9.29
C ASN A 486 -8.73 -24.55 -8.44
N PRO A 487 -8.75 -23.29 -8.00
CA PRO A 487 -9.76 -22.82 -7.06
C PRO A 487 -11.15 -22.82 -7.70
N THR A 488 -12.15 -23.13 -6.88
CA THR A 488 -13.56 -22.89 -7.19
C THR A 488 -14.01 -21.67 -6.38
N LEU A 489 -14.10 -20.53 -7.06
CA LEU A 489 -14.50 -19.28 -6.44
C LEU A 489 -16.03 -19.22 -6.26
N PRO A 490 -16.54 -18.75 -5.11
CA PRO A 490 -17.94 -18.35 -5.01
C PRO A 490 -18.19 -17.15 -5.94
N GLU A 491 -19.36 -17.09 -6.57
CA GLU A 491 -19.80 -15.86 -7.23
C GLU A 491 -19.96 -14.77 -6.15
N ALA A 492 -19.48 -13.55 -6.42
CA ALA A 492 -19.65 -12.43 -5.50
C ALA A 492 -21.14 -12.18 -5.25
N THR A 493 -21.51 -11.93 -3.99
CA THR A 493 -22.91 -11.72 -3.58
C THR A 493 -23.05 -10.46 -2.75
N CYS A 494 -24.25 -9.89 -2.75
CA CYS A 494 -24.56 -8.70 -1.97
C CYS A 494 -24.23 -8.86 -0.46
N PRO A 495 -23.51 -7.90 0.14
CA PRO A 495 -23.12 -7.98 1.55
C PRO A 495 -24.34 -7.88 2.47
N THR A 496 -24.19 -8.38 3.70
CA THR A 496 -25.27 -8.36 4.69
C THR A 496 -25.75 -6.93 4.94
N GLY A 497 -27.07 -6.71 4.86
CA GLY A 497 -27.69 -5.39 5.04
C GLY A 497 -28.02 -4.65 3.74
N THR A 498 -27.60 -5.21 2.60
CA THR A 498 -28.04 -4.78 1.25
C THR A 498 -29.08 -5.76 0.70
N ASP A 499 -29.82 -5.33 -0.32
CA ASP A 499 -30.78 -6.16 -1.03
C ASP A 499 -30.29 -6.43 -2.47
N GLU A 500 -30.22 -7.69 -2.90
CA GLU A 500 -29.92 -8.02 -4.30
C GLU A 500 -31.10 -7.61 -5.20
N LEU A 501 -30.84 -6.71 -6.17
CA LEU A 501 -31.83 -6.30 -7.16
C LEU A 501 -31.84 -7.24 -8.37
N GLU A 502 -30.65 -7.58 -8.84
CA GLU A 502 -30.37 -8.55 -9.89
C GLU A 502 -28.95 -9.10 -9.72
N PRO A 503 -28.58 -10.22 -10.38
CA PRO A 503 -27.24 -10.80 -10.23
C PRO A 503 -26.16 -9.77 -10.54
N GLY A 504 -25.31 -9.50 -9.55
CA GLY A 504 -24.25 -8.51 -9.66
C GLY A 504 -24.63 -7.08 -9.32
N LEU A 505 -25.86 -6.79 -8.85
CA LEU A 505 -26.29 -5.44 -8.45
C LEU A 505 -27.03 -5.42 -7.11
N CYS A 506 -26.50 -4.64 -6.16
CA CYS A 506 -26.97 -4.56 -4.78
C CYS A 506 -27.52 -3.17 -4.44
N LEU A 507 -28.71 -3.13 -3.83
CA LEU A 507 -29.29 -1.91 -3.28
C LEU A 507 -28.71 -1.61 -1.91
N LEU A 508 -28.12 -0.43 -1.76
CA LEU A 508 -27.65 0.07 -0.46
C LEU A 508 -28.83 0.49 0.44
N PRO A 509 -28.77 0.20 1.75
CA PRO A 509 -29.81 0.63 2.67
C PRO A 509 -29.75 2.15 2.86
N PRO A 510 -30.87 2.82 3.21
CA PRO A 510 -30.87 4.26 3.48
C PRO A 510 -30.01 4.65 4.69
N THR A 511 -29.65 3.69 5.55
CA THR A 511 -28.73 3.90 6.66
C THR A 511 -27.83 2.69 6.84
N VAL A 512 -26.52 2.90 6.79
CA VAL A 512 -25.50 1.90 7.16
C VAL A 512 -25.19 2.09 8.65
N SER A 513 -25.70 1.19 9.48
CA SER A 513 -25.68 1.33 10.95
C SER A 513 -24.59 0.50 11.66
N ALA A 514 -23.85 -0.29 10.92
CA ALA A 514 -22.74 -1.13 11.36
C ALA A 514 -21.75 -1.26 10.21
N ASP A 515 -20.51 -1.67 10.51
CA ASP A 515 -19.46 -1.78 9.51
C ASP A 515 -19.92 -2.65 8.33
N MET A 516 -19.62 -2.19 7.12
CA MET A 516 -20.05 -2.80 5.87
C MET A 516 -18.92 -2.71 4.86
N THR A 517 -18.67 -3.80 4.14
CA THR A 517 -17.75 -3.84 3.00
C THR A 517 -18.56 -4.00 1.71
N LEU A 518 -18.34 -3.09 0.77
CA LEU A 518 -18.79 -3.22 -0.61
C LEU A 518 -17.72 -4.01 -1.38
N THR A 519 -18.05 -5.26 -1.72
CA THR A 519 -17.14 -6.25 -2.29
C THR A 519 -16.99 -6.09 -3.79
N ALA A 520 -15.78 -6.26 -4.30
CA ALA A 520 -15.53 -6.30 -5.74
C ALA A 520 -16.30 -7.44 -6.44
N GLY A 521 -16.64 -7.24 -7.72
CA GLY A 521 -17.41 -8.22 -8.51
C GLY A 521 -18.93 -8.10 -8.41
N VAL A 522 -19.43 -7.16 -7.61
CA VAL A 522 -20.83 -6.69 -7.66
C VAL A 522 -20.85 -5.15 -7.67
N ASP A 523 -21.83 -4.58 -8.34
CA ASP A 523 -22.10 -3.15 -8.34
C ASP A 523 -23.12 -2.78 -7.27
N TYR A 524 -23.14 -1.51 -6.87
CA TYR A 524 -24.04 -1.00 -5.84
C TYR A 524 -24.87 0.16 -6.36
N VAL A 525 -26.11 0.28 -5.91
CA VAL A 525 -26.98 1.39 -6.25
C VAL A 525 -27.64 2.01 -5.03
N MET A 526 -27.76 3.33 -5.04
CA MET A 526 -28.46 4.16 -4.07
C MET A 526 -29.74 4.71 -4.73
N GLU A 527 -30.93 4.28 -4.28
CA GLU A 527 -32.19 4.84 -4.79
C GLU A 527 -32.55 6.22 -4.20
N GLY A 528 -31.85 6.61 -3.14
CA GLY A 528 -31.96 7.90 -2.46
C GLY A 528 -30.76 8.05 -1.52
N ARG A 529 -30.80 9.03 -0.60
CA ARG A 529 -29.72 9.22 0.37
C ARG A 529 -29.37 7.93 1.13
N VAL A 530 -28.08 7.63 1.18
CA VAL A 530 -27.48 6.66 2.10
C VAL A 530 -26.69 7.43 3.16
N THR A 531 -26.99 7.18 4.44
CA THR A 531 -26.28 7.77 5.57
C THR A 531 -25.47 6.71 6.31
N VAL A 532 -24.16 6.93 6.44
CA VAL A 532 -23.24 6.06 7.18
C VAL A 532 -23.08 6.61 8.60
N GLY A 533 -23.50 5.84 9.59
CA GLY A 533 -23.52 6.26 10.99
C GLY A 533 -24.73 7.11 11.38
N ASN A 534 -24.55 7.95 12.40
CA ASN A 534 -25.58 8.86 12.91
C ASN A 534 -25.01 10.19 13.46
N GLY A 535 -23.75 10.52 13.16
CA GLY A 535 -23.06 11.72 13.66
C GLY A 535 -23.54 13.05 13.09
N ASN A 536 -24.51 13.01 12.19
CA ASN A 536 -25.22 14.18 11.68
C ASN A 536 -26.36 14.64 12.60
N GLY A 537 -26.57 13.95 13.73
CA GLY A 537 -27.44 14.40 14.81
C GLY A 537 -26.81 15.53 15.63
N GLN A 538 -27.66 16.28 16.34
CA GLN A 538 -27.22 17.38 17.20
C GLN A 538 -26.52 16.85 18.47
N LEU A 539 -25.38 17.44 18.81
CA LEU A 539 -24.60 17.17 20.02
C LEU A 539 -25.09 18.07 21.18
N GLU A 540 -24.94 17.58 22.42
CA GLU A 540 -25.11 18.43 23.61
C GLU A 540 -23.79 18.66 24.36
N THR A 541 -22.78 17.81 24.13
CA THR A 541 -21.41 17.93 24.67
C THR A 541 -20.44 17.26 23.69
N ASN A 542 -19.29 17.86 23.38
CA ASN A 542 -18.28 17.19 22.56
C ASN A 542 -17.57 16.08 23.34
N GLY A 543 -17.28 14.97 22.65
CA GLY A 543 -16.41 13.91 23.15
C GLY A 543 -17.01 12.98 24.21
N ASP A 544 -18.29 13.12 24.56
CA ASP A 544 -18.98 12.18 25.45
C ASP A 544 -19.66 11.00 24.72
N GLY A 545 -19.66 11.06 23.38
CA GLY A 545 -20.18 10.02 22.50
C GLY A 545 -21.71 9.91 22.50
N THR A 546 -22.44 10.96 22.86
CA THR A 546 -23.91 10.96 22.89
C THR A 546 -24.55 12.06 22.05
N LEU A 547 -25.68 11.75 21.43
CA LEU A 547 -26.54 12.69 20.71
C LEU A 547 -27.62 13.24 21.65
N SER A 548 -28.21 14.38 21.29
CA SER A 548 -29.30 15.04 22.05
C SER A 548 -30.55 14.18 22.30
N ASP A 549 -30.78 13.13 21.49
CA ASP A 549 -31.86 12.18 21.68
C ASP A 549 -31.54 11.07 22.71
N GLY A 550 -30.32 11.09 23.26
CA GLY A 550 -29.80 10.13 24.23
C GLY A 550 -29.21 8.85 23.61
N SER A 551 -29.16 8.74 22.28
CA SER A 551 -28.47 7.65 21.60
C SER A 551 -26.95 7.86 21.58
N SER A 552 -26.19 6.77 21.52
CA SER A 552 -24.75 6.84 21.34
C SER A 552 -24.41 7.16 19.88
N LEU A 553 -23.36 7.96 19.71
CA LEU A 553 -22.71 8.14 18.42
C LEU A 553 -22.21 6.78 17.90
N ARG A 554 -22.45 6.50 16.62
CA ARG A 554 -22.03 5.27 15.95
C ARG A 554 -20.80 5.58 15.12
N ASN A 555 -19.71 4.89 15.44
CA ASN A 555 -18.49 4.93 14.65
C ASN A 555 -18.56 3.78 13.64
N VAL A 556 -19.18 4.04 12.49
CA VAL A 556 -19.37 3.05 11.43
C VAL A 556 -18.30 3.21 10.37
N THR A 557 -17.72 2.12 9.91
CA THR A 557 -16.79 2.10 8.77
C THR A 557 -17.49 1.51 7.54
N LEU A 558 -17.62 2.29 6.47
CA LEU A 558 -17.98 1.78 5.16
C LEU A 558 -16.69 1.56 4.36
N THR A 559 -16.35 0.31 4.11
CA THR A 559 -15.21 -0.08 3.28
C THR A 559 -15.70 -0.38 1.86
N ILE A 560 -14.95 0.06 0.86
CA ILE A 560 -15.23 -0.20 -0.55
C ILE A 560 -13.98 -0.79 -1.18
N ASP A 561 -14.10 -2.00 -1.70
CA ASP A 561 -13.02 -2.68 -2.39
C ASP A 561 -12.68 -1.98 -3.72
N ALA A 562 -11.43 -2.14 -4.18
CA ALA A 562 -10.99 -1.58 -5.46
C ALA A 562 -11.84 -2.10 -6.63
N GLY A 563 -12.08 -1.24 -7.62
CA GLY A 563 -12.86 -1.56 -8.83
C GLY A 563 -14.38 -1.61 -8.65
N VAL A 564 -14.91 -1.33 -7.46
CA VAL A 564 -16.35 -1.27 -7.22
C VAL A 564 -16.96 -0.02 -7.89
N ASN A 565 -18.13 -0.21 -8.54
CA ASN A 565 -18.99 0.89 -8.97
C ASN A 565 -20.12 1.11 -7.98
N VAL A 566 -20.34 2.38 -7.62
CA VAL A 566 -21.46 2.82 -6.77
C VAL A 566 -22.30 3.84 -7.53
N TYR A 567 -23.51 3.45 -7.86
CA TYR A 567 -24.44 4.25 -8.66
C TYR A 567 -25.41 5.05 -7.81
N GLY A 568 -25.58 6.32 -8.12
CA GLY A 568 -26.74 7.11 -7.71
C GLY A 568 -27.88 6.93 -8.71
N LYS A 569 -29.08 6.60 -8.23
CA LYS A 569 -30.23 6.41 -9.11
C LYS A 569 -30.60 7.73 -9.79
N SER A 570 -30.51 7.78 -11.12
CA SER A 570 -30.80 8.96 -11.92
C SER A 570 -32.20 9.50 -11.66
N GLY A 571 -32.29 10.82 -11.45
CA GLY A 571 -33.56 11.51 -11.21
C GLY A 571 -34.12 11.32 -9.80
N THR A 572 -33.33 10.81 -8.85
CA THR A 572 -33.64 10.81 -7.42
C THR A 572 -32.63 11.64 -6.64
N PHE A 573 -32.92 11.90 -5.37
CA PHE A 573 -31.98 12.56 -4.46
C PHE A 573 -31.03 11.54 -3.83
N ALA A 574 -30.34 10.76 -4.68
CA ALA A 574 -29.32 9.81 -4.26
C ALA A 574 -28.01 10.55 -3.94
N ASN A 575 -27.52 10.41 -2.71
CA ASN A 575 -26.22 10.93 -2.26
C ASN A 575 -25.69 10.04 -1.15
N LEU A 576 -24.38 10.06 -0.95
CA LEU A 576 -23.71 9.34 0.12
C LEU A 576 -23.26 10.34 1.19
N VAL A 577 -23.70 10.14 2.43
CA VAL A 577 -23.32 11.00 3.57
C VAL A 577 -22.55 10.17 4.58
N ILE A 578 -21.29 10.54 4.82
CA ILE A 578 -20.44 10.00 5.87
C ILE A 578 -20.52 10.94 7.07
N THR A 579 -21.15 10.48 8.14
CA THR A 579 -21.41 11.34 9.32
C THR A 579 -20.23 11.36 10.28
N ARG A 580 -20.13 12.40 11.12
CA ARG A 580 -19.05 12.55 12.10
C ARG A 580 -18.84 11.29 12.94
N GLY A 581 -17.58 10.90 13.11
CA GLY A 581 -17.18 9.69 13.84
C GLY A 581 -17.28 8.39 13.04
N SER A 582 -17.96 8.40 11.90
CA SER A 582 -17.92 7.32 10.90
C SER A 582 -16.81 7.56 9.88
N ARG A 583 -16.44 6.51 9.14
CA ARG A 583 -15.35 6.52 8.17
C ARG A 583 -15.77 5.92 6.84
N LEU A 584 -15.26 6.51 5.76
CA LEU A 584 -15.26 5.90 4.43
C LEU A 584 -13.86 5.40 4.12
N MET A 585 -13.70 4.11 3.88
CA MET A 585 -12.45 3.50 3.44
C MET A 585 -12.62 3.09 1.97
N ALA A 586 -12.46 4.07 1.08
CA ALA A 586 -12.55 3.89 -0.38
C ALA A 586 -11.12 3.90 -0.95
N VAL A 587 -10.50 2.72 -1.00
CA VAL A 587 -9.11 2.55 -1.43
C VAL A 587 -9.08 1.74 -2.73
N GLY A 588 -9.27 2.45 -3.84
CA GLY A 588 -9.07 1.93 -5.18
C GLY A 588 -7.59 1.84 -5.56
N THR A 589 -7.33 1.46 -6.80
CA THR A 589 -5.97 1.48 -7.39
C THR A 589 -5.98 2.14 -8.76
N LYS A 590 -4.80 2.46 -9.29
CA LYS A 590 -4.65 3.01 -10.64
C LYS A 590 -5.32 2.14 -11.72
N SER A 591 -5.26 0.82 -11.59
CA SER A 591 -5.86 -0.13 -12.53
C SER A 591 -7.33 -0.47 -12.23
N ALA A 592 -7.78 -0.26 -11.00
CA ALA A 592 -9.14 -0.55 -10.54
C ALA A 592 -9.63 0.59 -9.62
N PRO A 593 -9.89 1.79 -10.17
CA PRO A 593 -10.41 2.89 -9.39
C PRO A 593 -11.82 2.58 -8.90
N ILE A 594 -12.20 3.15 -7.75
CA ILE A 594 -13.59 3.14 -7.29
C ILE A 594 -14.34 4.24 -8.03
N VAL A 595 -15.51 3.94 -8.58
CA VAL A 595 -16.30 4.89 -9.37
C VAL A 595 -17.64 5.16 -8.73
N PHE A 596 -17.88 6.41 -8.33
CA PHE A 596 -19.19 6.93 -7.98
C PHE A 596 -19.77 7.67 -9.19
N SER A 597 -20.93 7.25 -9.69
CA SER A 597 -21.54 7.79 -10.91
C SER A 597 -23.06 7.66 -10.90
N SER A 598 -23.74 8.11 -11.95
CA SER A 598 -25.16 7.81 -12.14
C SER A 598 -25.35 6.36 -12.60
N ASP A 599 -26.59 5.84 -12.56
CA ASP A 599 -26.90 4.50 -13.08
C ASP A 599 -27.08 4.42 -14.60
N ASP A 600 -26.61 5.43 -15.34
CA ASP A 600 -26.68 5.48 -16.79
C ASP A 600 -25.40 4.96 -17.48
N ASP A 601 -25.42 4.87 -18.82
CA ASP A 601 -24.31 4.30 -19.57
C ASP A 601 -23.24 5.37 -19.85
N GLY A 602 -22.14 5.33 -19.11
CA GLY A 602 -20.97 6.17 -19.37
C GLY A 602 -20.56 6.97 -18.13
N LEU A 603 -19.84 8.07 -18.38
CA LEU A 603 -19.49 9.08 -17.36
C LEU A 603 -19.61 10.48 -18.00
N ALA A 604 -20.62 10.64 -18.86
CA ALA A 604 -20.82 11.83 -19.67
C ALA A 604 -22.16 12.48 -19.33
N GLY A 605 -22.14 13.43 -18.42
CA GLY A 605 -23.34 14.07 -17.92
C GLY A 605 -23.02 15.05 -16.81
N SER A 606 -24.07 15.54 -16.15
CA SER A 606 -23.97 16.35 -14.94
C SER A 606 -25.33 16.45 -14.26
N GLY A 607 -25.36 16.42 -12.93
CA GLY A 607 -26.56 16.65 -12.13
C GLY A 607 -27.50 15.45 -12.09
N GLU A 608 -26.97 14.25 -12.25
CA GLU A 608 -27.75 13.01 -12.40
C GLU A 608 -28.00 12.33 -11.05
N TRP A 609 -27.06 12.51 -10.11
CA TRP A 609 -27.18 12.15 -8.71
C TRP A 609 -26.54 13.26 -7.83
N GLY A 610 -26.65 13.14 -6.51
CA GLY A 610 -26.29 14.21 -5.57
C GLY A 610 -24.78 14.46 -5.46
N GLY A 611 -23.99 13.45 -5.11
CA GLY A 611 -22.57 13.60 -4.76
C GLY A 611 -22.22 12.95 -3.42
N LEU A 612 -20.97 13.12 -2.99
CA LEU A 612 -20.44 12.64 -1.72
C LEU A 612 -20.36 13.79 -0.69
N ILE A 613 -20.87 13.58 0.51
CA ILE A 613 -20.74 14.51 1.63
C ILE A 613 -20.02 13.83 2.79
N MET A 614 -18.94 14.43 3.29
CA MET A 614 -18.20 13.95 4.45
C MET A 614 -18.22 14.98 5.58
N HIS A 615 -18.65 14.54 6.76
CA HIS A 615 -18.67 15.36 7.97
C HIS A 615 -17.55 14.94 8.93
N GLY A 616 -16.76 15.90 9.40
CA GLY A 616 -15.75 15.67 10.43
C GLY A 616 -15.96 16.45 11.72
N PHE A 617 -15.04 16.24 12.65
CA PHE A 617 -14.93 16.95 13.93
C PHE A 617 -13.92 18.10 13.91
N ALA A 618 -13.45 18.54 12.73
CA ALA A 618 -12.46 19.60 12.63
C ALA A 618 -13.05 21.00 12.89
N PRO A 619 -12.20 22.01 13.11
CA PRO A 619 -12.65 23.37 13.36
C PRO A 619 -13.42 23.98 12.19
N HIS A 620 -14.44 24.78 12.50
CA HIS A 620 -15.23 25.55 11.55
C HIS A 620 -15.37 26.99 12.04
N ASN A 621 -15.35 28.01 11.15
CA ASN A 621 -15.28 29.41 11.59
C ASN A 621 -16.59 29.94 12.21
N GLU A 622 -17.69 29.19 12.05
CA GLU A 622 -18.98 29.44 12.71
C GLU A 622 -19.08 28.82 14.10
N CYS A 623 -18.18 27.89 14.46
CA CYS A 623 -18.14 27.32 15.80
C CYS A 623 -17.85 28.42 16.82
N THR A 624 -18.47 28.32 18.00
CA THR A 624 -18.15 29.24 19.10
C THR A 624 -16.74 28.96 19.59
N GLU A 625 -15.88 29.98 19.65
CA GLU A 625 -14.55 29.87 20.25
C GLU A 625 -14.66 29.33 21.70
N ASP A 626 -13.89 28.29 22.02
CA ASP A 626 -13.97 27.55 23.29
C ASP A 626 -15.36 26.94 23.62
N GLY A 627 -16.18 26.65 22.61
CA GLY A 627 -17.49 26.03 22.78
C GLY A 627 -17.43 24.59 23.31
N GLU A 628 -18.47 24.17 24.03
CA GLU A 628 -18.59 22.78 24.54
C GLU A 628 -18.88 21.77 23.42
N TYR A 629 -19.48 22.22 22.31
CA TYR A 629 -19.69 21.45 21.08
C TYR A 629 -19.77 22.36 19.87
N CYS A 630 -19.81 21.78 18.67
CA CYS A 630 -20.10 22.51 17.44
C CYS A 630 -21.07 21.70 16.58
N ASP A 631 -22.16 22.33 16.14
CA ASP A 631 -23.18 21.77 15.27
C ASP A 631 -23.51 22.79 14.19
N ILE A 632 -22.73 22.77 13.11
CA ILE A 632 -22.95 23.59 11.93
C ILE A 632 -23.94 22.87 11.03
N ASP A 633 -24.94 23.58 10.53
CA ASP A 633 -25.90 23.04 9.57
C ASP A 633 -25.19 22.84 8.23
N SER A 634 -25.12 21.60 7.76
CA SER A 634 -24.39 21.24 6.55
C SER A 634 -25.29 21.29 5.33
N GLU A 635 -24.69 21.58 4.18
CA GLU A 635 -25.38 21.64 2.90
C GLU A 635 -26.10 20.32 2.51
N GLY A 636 -26.95 20.40 1.49
CA GLY A 636 -27.70 19.26 0.97
C GLY A 636 -28.73 18.69 1.95
N GLU A 637 -29.19 19.42 2.99
CA GLU A 637 -30.02 18.87 4.08
C GLU A 637 -29.36 17.67 4.79
N SER A 638 -28.03 17.60 4.86
CA SER A 638 -27.28 16.41 5.34
C SER A 638 -27.21 16.29 6.88
N GLY A 639 -27.53 17.36 7.61
CA GLY A 639 -27.56 17.41 9.07
C GLY A 639 -26.40 18.21 9.66
N PHE A 640 -25.96 17.88 10.87
CA PHE A 640 -24.95 18.67 11.58
C PHE A 640 -23.52 18.14 11.44
N ALA A 641 -22.57 19.05 11.25
CA ALA A 641 -21.13 18.79 11.19
C ALA A 641 -20.35 19.72 12.14
N GLY A 642 -19.03 19.58 12.18
CA GLY A 642 -18.14 20.45 12.96
C GLY A 642 -17.67 19.90 14.29
N GLY A 643 -16.54 20.41 14.76
CA GLY A 643 -15.97 20.13 16.07
C GLY A 643 -14.77 21.03 16.35
N TYR A 644 -13.83 20.54 17.15
CA TYR A 644 -12.60 21.27 17.51
C TYR A 644 -11.35 20.39 17.42
N ASP A 645 -11.44 19.24 16.73
CA ASP A 645 -10.33 18.30 16.55
C ASP A 645 -9.77 18.41 15.14
N PRO A 646 -8.71 19.20 14.92
CA PRO A 646 -8.14 19.37 13.59
C PRO A 646 -7.46 18.11 13.05
N ASP A 647 -7.22 17.11 13.90
CA ASP A 647 -6.57 15.86 13.55
C ASP A 647 -7.58 14.71 13.38
N ASP A 648 -8.88 15.02 13.42
CA ASP A 648 -9.95 14.06 13.14
C ASP A 648 -9.77 13.37 11.78
N SER A 649 -10.23 12.12 11.69
CA SER A 649 -10.16 11.31 10.49
C SER A 649 -11.53 10.75 10.12
N SER A 650 -12.02 11.20 8.98
CA SER A 650 -13.26 10.74 8.33
C SER A 650 -13.02 9.59 7.34
N GLY A 651 -11.79 9.05 7.27
CA GLY A 651 -11.43 7.89 6.45
C GLY A 651 -10.35 8.16 5.39
N VAL A 652 -10.41 7.41 4.30
CA VAL A 652 -9.44 7.41 3.19
C VAL A 652 -10.18 7.37 1.85
N LEU A 653 -9.83 8.28 0.95
CA LEU A 653 -10.19 8.24 -0.47
C LEU A 653 -8.90 8.13 -1.28
N LYS A 654 -8.73 7.02 -2.01
CA LYS A 654 -7.57 6.76 -2.87
C LYS A 654 -7.97 6.14 -4.20
N TYR A 655 -7.55 6.72 -5.32
CA TYR A 655 -7.96 6.31 -6.67
C TYR A 655 -9.49 6.23 -6.81
N VAL A 656 -10.14 7.37 -6.56
CA VAL A 656 -11.59 7.51 -6.58
C VAL A 656 -12.00 8.47 -7.69
N VAL A 657 -12.96 8.05 -8.51
CA VAL A 657 -13.62 8.89 -9.51
C VAL A 657 -15.04 9.19 -9.05
N VAL A 658 -15.40 10.46 -8.98
CA VAL A 658 -16.76 10.94 -8.73
C VAL A 658 -17.24 11.66 -9.99
N ALA A 659 -18.24 11.11 -10.67
CA ALA A 659 -18.72 11.64 -11.94
C ALA A 659 -20.20 12.01 -11.89
N GLU A 660 -20.62 13.01 -12.66
CA GLU A 660 -22.03 13.31 -12.98
C GLU A 660 -22.91 13.74 -11.78
N GLY A 661 -22.28 14.14 -10.66
CA GLY A 661 -22.98 14.63 -9.46
C GLY A 661 -23.66 15.99 -9.63
N GLY A 662 -24.23 16.54 -8.56
CA GLY A 662 -24.87 17.86 -8.53
C GLY A 662 -26.37 17.88 -8.87
N TYR A 663 -27.11 16.87 -8.44
CA TYR A 663 -28.56 16.83 -8.61
C TYR A 663 -29.28 18.00 -7.89
N GLU A 664 -29.98 18.83 -8.65
CA GLU A 664 -30.81 19.95 -8.15
C GLU A 664 -32.05 19.42 -7.41
N PHE A 665 -31.96 19.25 -6.09
CA PHE A 665 -33.06 18.69 -5.28
C PHE A 665 -34.13 19.72 -4.92
N SER A 666 -33.80 21.00 -5.00
CA SER A 666 -34.75 22.11 -5.00
C SER A 666 -34.16 23.30 -5.76
N THR A 667 -34.99 24.26 -6.19
CA THR A 667 -34.56 25.33 -7.12
C THR A 667 -33.31 26.07 -6.65
N GLY A 668 -32.20 25.93 -7.38
CA GLY A 668 -30.87 26.48 -7.06
C GLY A 668 -30.22 25.89 -5.82
N ASN A 669 -30.48 24.61 -5.53
CA ASN A 669 -29.80 23.83 -4.50
C ASN A 669 -29.38 22.51 -5.13
N GLU A 670 -28.16 22.50 -5.64
CA GLU A 670 -27.39 21.38 -6.10
C GLU A 670 -26.45 20.93 -4.95
N ILE A 671 -25.71 19.83 -5.12
CA ILE A 671 -24.68 19.39 -4.17
C ILE A 671 -23.37 19.29 -4.94
N ASN A 672 -22.24 19.50 -4.29
CA ASN A 672 -20.94 19.35 -4.92
C ASN A 672 -20.62 17.88 -5.28
N GLY A 673 -19.62 17.68 -6.14
CA GLY A 673 -19.15 16.32 -6.41
C GLY A 673 -18.66 15.69 -5.11
N ILE A 674 -17.81 16.43 -4.39
CA ILE A 674 -17.37 16.10 -3.04
C ILE A 674 -17.51 17.33 -2.12
N SER A 675 -18.28 17.20 -1.06
CA SER A 675 -18.43 18.19 0.00
C SER A 675 -17.68 17.76 1.26
N LEU A 676 -16.71 18.57 1.70
CA LEU A 676 -15.90 18.30 2.88
C LEU A 676 -16.25 19.31 3.98
N VAL A 677 -17.07 18.89 4.93
CA VAL A 677 -17.60 19.77 5.97
C VAL A 677 -16.91 19.48 7.29
N ALA A 678 -16.04 20.41 7.69
CA ALA A 678 -15.22 20.30 8.89
C ALA A 678 -14.42 18.98 8.98
N VAL A 679 -13.85 18.54 7.85
CA VAL A 679 -13.04 17.32 7.79
C VAL A 679 -11.60 17.62 8.28
N GLY A 680 -11.06 16.73 9.12
CA GLY A 680 -9.75 16.89 9.75
C GLY A 680 -8.59 16.33 8.93
N ARG A 681 -7.37 16.75 9.29
CA ARG A 681 -6.13 16.39 8.59
C ARG A 681 -5.70 14.93 8.75
N GLY A 682 -6.35 14.20 9.67
CA GLY A 682 -6.19 12.75 9.78
C GLY A 682 -6.92 11.97 8.69
N THR A 683 -7.70 12.64 7.84
CA THR A 683 -8.35 12.06 6.65
C THR A 683 -7.36 12.07 5.48
N GLU A 684 -7.14 10.92 4.83
CA GLU A 684 -6.28 10.82 3.64
C GLU A 684 -7.14 10.99 2.38
N ILE A 685 -6.84 12.00 1.56
CA ILE A 685 -7.42 12.16 0.23
C ILE A 685 -6.28 12.26 -0.77
N ASP A 686 -6.18 11.24 -1.61
CA ASP A 686 -5.10 11.09 -2.58
C ASP A 686 -5.65 10.48 -3.87
N TYR A 687 -5.12 10.85 -5.04
CA TYR A 687 -5.60 10.40 -6.35
C TYR A 687 -7.12 10.41 -6.50
N ILE A 688 -7.73 11.60 -6.42
CA ILE A 688 -9.18 11.77 -6.68
C ILE A 688 -9.45 12.49 -7.99
N GLN A 689 -10.52 12.11 -8.68
CA GLN A 689 -11.06 12.86 -9.79
C GLN A 689 -12.51 13.23 -9.53
N VAL A 690 -12.86 14.48 -9.79
CA VAL A 690 -14.26 14.88 -9.99
C VAL A 690 -14.48 15.31 -11.44
N HIS A 691 -15.47 14.70 -12.08
CA HIS A 691 -15.75 14.87 -13.50
C HIS A 691 -17.21 15.23 -13.76
N GLY A 692 -17.46 16.34 -14.44
CA GLY A 692 -18.82 16.66 -14.90
C GLY A 692 -19.82 16.89 -13.77
N ASN A 693 -19.40 17.43 -12.61
CA ASN A 693 -20.36 17.81 -11.57
C ASN A 693 -21.21 18.99 -12.05
N SER A 694 -22.51 19.02 -11.71
CA SER A 694 -23.38 20.16 -12.08
C SER A 694 -23.09 21.43 -11.29
N ASP A 695 -22.64 21.27 -10.06
CA ASP A 695 -22.18 22.32 -9.15
C ASP A 695 -20.65 22.25 -9.06
N ASP A 696 -20.06 22.50 -7.90
CA ASP A 696 -18.60 22.47 -7.76
C ASP A 696 -18.02 21.06 -7.83
N GLY A 697 -16.77 20.96 -8.27
CA GLY A 697 -16.04 19.70 -8.24
C GLY A 697 -15.84 19.23 -6.80
N ILE A 698 -15.17 20.04 -6.01
CA ILE A 698 -14.96 19.82 -4.59
C ILE A 698 -15.15 21.14 -3.84
N GLU A 699 -15.83 21.09 -2.69
CA GLU A 699 -16.00 22.25 -1.83
C GLU A 699 -15.60 21.94 -0.38
N PHE A 700 -14.82 22.85 0.22
CA PHE A 700 -14.39 22.77 1.62
C PHE A 700 -15.16 23.77 2.49
N TYR A 701 -15.89 23.26 3.47
CA TYR A 701 -16.57 24.07 4.48
C TYR A 701 -15.83 23.95 5.81
N GLY A 702 -14.93 24.90 6.08
CA GLY A 702 -14.01 24.81 7.23
C GLY A 702 -13.11 23.57 7.18
N GLY A 703 -12.56 23.17 8.33
CA GLY A 703 -11.70 22.01 8.46
C GLY A 703 -10.23 22.21 8.08
N THR A 704 -9.48 21.12 8.11
CA THR A 704 -8.01 21.06 7.99
C THR A 704 -7.53 19.91 7.11
N VAL A 705 -8.45 19.20 6.44
CA VAL A 705 -8.14 18.08 5.55
C VAL A 705 -7.19 18.49 4.43
N ASN A 706 -6.29 17.58 4.07
CA ASN A 706 -5.32 17.78 3.00
C ASN A 706 -5.68 16.93 1.77
N VAL A 707 -5.30 17.37 0.57
CA VAL A 707 -5.47 16.63 -0.69
C VAL A 707 -4.14 16.56 -1.44
N LYS A 708 -3.64 15.33 -1.69
CA LYS A 708 -2.29 15.14 -2.25
C LYS A 708 -2.26 15.10 -3.77
N HIS A 709 -3.28 14.52 -4.42
CA HIS A 709 -3.45 14.54 -5.87
C HIS A 709 -4.93 14.70 -6.22
N GLY A 710 -5.26 15.69 -7.04
CA GLY A 710 -6.64 16.01 -7.41
C GLY A 710 -6.80 16.42 -8.87
N VAL A 711 -7.77 15.83 -9.56
CA VAL A 711 -8.10 16.14 -10.96
C VAL A 711 -9.56 16.62 -11.04
N PHE A 712 -9.76 17.84 -11.52
CA PHE A 712 -11.09 18.45 -11.62
C PHE A 712 -11.34 18.82 -13.08
N THR A 713 -12.33 18.18 -13.69
CA THR A 713 -12.54 18.28 -15.14
C THR A 713 -14.01 18.48 -15.48
N SER A 714 -14.30 19.44 -16.34
CA SER A 714 -15.65 19.64 -16.89
C SER A 714 -16.75 19.90 -15.83
N ASN A 715 -16.40 20.34 -14.62
CA ASN A 715 -17.39 20.78 -13.63
C ASN A 715 -18.10 22.04 -14.13
N ASN A 716 -19.39 22.13 -13.80
CA ASN A 716 -20.30 23.11 -14.38
C ASN A 716 -20.45 24.38 -13.55
N ASP A 717 -20.01 24.40 -12.30
CA ASP A 717 -19.66 25.63 -11.60
C ASP A 717 -18.17 25.65 -11.27
N ASP A 718 -17.73 25.82 -10.03
CA ASP A 718 -16.31 25.95 -9.70
C ASP A 718 -15.63 24.58 -9.63
N SER A 719 -14.37 24.49 -10.07
CA SER A 719 -13.67 23.18 -9.96
C SER A 719 -13.26 22.87 -8.53
N VAL A 720 -12.79 23.88 -7.80
CA VAL A 720 -12.40 23.81 -6.40
C VAL A 720 -12.93 25.05 -5.70
N ASP A 721 -13.74 24.87 -4.67
CA ASP A 721 -14.25 25.96 -3.82
C ASP A 721 -13.83 25.74 -2.36
N TRP A 722 -13.60 26.82 -1.62
CA TRP A 722 -13.54 26.77 -0.17
C TRP A 722 -14.22 27.97 0.48
N ASP A 723 -14.80 27.69 1.64
CA ASP A 723 -15.44 28.67 2.49
C ASP A 723 -15.25 28.34 3.99
N GLU A 724 -15.82 29.20 4.83
CA GLU A 724 -16.13 28.96 6.24
C GLU A 724 -14.92 28.57 7.12
N GLY A 725 -13.73 29.04 6.71
CA GLY A 725 -12.50 28.96 7.49
C GLY A 725 -11.51 27.89 7.08
N TYR A 726 -11.68 27.23 5.93
CA TYR A 726 -10.81 26.10 5.55
C TYR A 726 -9.30 26.41 5.60
N GLN A 727 -8.53 25.54 6.26
CA GLN A 727 -7.08 25.67 6.51
C GLN A 727 -6.34 24.34 6.34
N GLY A 728 -6.41 23.76 5.14
CA GLY A 728 -5.64 22.56 4.76
C GLY A 728 -4.50 22.82 3.76
N ASN A 729 -3.91 21.73 3.28
CA ASN A 729 -2.82 21.69 2.32
C ASN A 729 -3.23 20.89 1.06
N LEU A 730 -3.09 21.48 -0.13
CA LEU A 730 -3.37 20.84 -1.41
C LEU A 730 -2.09 20.79 -2.25
N GLN A 731 -1.77 19.64 -2.82
CA GLN A 731 -0.64 19.50 -3.74
C GLN A 731 -1.06 18.74 -5.00
N TYR A 732 -0.31 18.93 -6.10
CA TYR A 732 -0.53 18.25 -7.39
C TYR A 732 -1.99 18.31 -7.86
N ILE A 733 -2.47 19.54 -8.07
CA ILE A 733 -3.86 19.80 -8.46
C ILE A 733 -3.94 20.17 -9.93
N ILE A 734 -4.70 19.40 -10.70
CA ILE A 734 -5.02 19.70 -12.10
C ILE A 734 -6.47 20.15 -12.18
N VAL A 735 -6.69 21.36 -12.70
CA VAL A 735 -8.01 21.87 -13.02
C VAL A 735 -8.10 22.11 -14.52
N LYS A 736 -9.04 21.44 -15.18
CA LYS A 736 -9.47 21.77 -16.54
C LYS A 736 -10.91 22.26 -16.49
N GLN A 737 -11.05 23.57 -16.36
CA GLN A 737 -12.32 24.22 -16.08
C GLN A 737 -13.27 24.06 -17.26
N GLY A 738 -14.49 23.60 -16.94
CA GLY A 738 -15.49 23.15 -17.89
C GLY A 738 -16.25 24.23 -18.65
N ALA A 739 -17.08 23.72 -19.56
CA ALA A 739 -17.79 24.44 -20.61
C ALA A 739 -19.15 25.03 -20.19
N SER A 740 -19.45 25.22 -18.91
CA SER A 740 -20.76 25.79 -18.54
C SER A 740 -20.68 27.00 -17.63
N LYS A 741 -20.32 26.96 -16.35
CA LYS A 741 -20.21 28.15 -15.46
C LYS A 741 -18.95 28.06 -14.57
N GLY A 742 -18.85 28.94 -13.57
CA GLY A 742 -17.73 28.99 -12.62
C GLY A 742 -16.32 29.37 -13.12
N GLU A 743 -15.43 29.28 -12.16
CA GLU A 743 -13.99 29.51 -12.16
C GLU A 743 -13.22 28.22 -11.84
N ALA A 744 -11.90 28.25 -12.07
CA ALA A 744 -11.06 27.13 -11.66
C ALA A 744 -10.99 27.03 -10.13
N PHE A 745 -10.99 28.18 -9.48
CA PHE A 745 -11.04 28.32 -8.03
C PHE A 745 -11.98 29.48 -7.66
N GLU A 746 -13.01 29.18 -6.88
CA GLU A 746 -13.79 30.14 -6.11
C GLU A 746 -13.38 30.05 -4.63
N MET A 747 -13.27 31.20 -3.95
CA MET A 747 -12.61 31.26 -2.65
C MET A 747 -13.26 32.32 -1.78
N ASP A 748 -13.94 31.87 -0.72
CA ASP A 748 -14.69 32.69 0.22
C ASP A 748 -14.28 32.48 1.69
N THR A 749 -14.75 33.38 2.56
CA THR A 749 -14.68 33.28 4.02
C THR A 749 -15.94 33.95 4.58
N GLU A 750 -17.07 33.36 4.27
CA GLU A 750 -18.34 33.61 4.92
C GLU A 750 -18.40 32.93 6.29
N GLY A 751 -19.60 32.85 6.85
CA GLY A 751 -19.85 32.43 8.21
C GLY A 751 -19.69 33.56 9.23
N SER A 752 -18.93 33.34 10.30
CA SER A 752 -18.85 34.32 11.38
C SER A 752 -17.89 35.49 11.05
N SER A 753 -18.40 36.73 11.12
CA SER A 753 -17.60 37.94 10.84
C SER A 753 -16.36 38.14 11.73
N GLY A 754 -16.24 37.38 12.82
CA GLY A 754 -15.08 37.34 13.72
C GLY A 754 -14.27 36.03 13.64
N GLY A 755 -14.71 35.07 12.81
CA GLY A 755 -14.07 33.78 12.61
C GLY A 755 -12.75 33.88 11.85
N PHE A 756 -11.98 32.81 11.93
CA PHE A 756 -10.72 32.66 11.20
C PHE A 756 -10.94 32.57 9.69
N LEU A 757 -9.90 32.93 8.93
CA LEU A 757 -9.95 32.98 7.47
C LEU A 757 -9.93 31.57 6.87
N SER A 758 -10.58 31.42 5.71
CA SER A 758 -10.22 30.38 4.76
C SER A 758 -8.94 30.84 4.06
N LYS A 759 -7.88 30.05 4.20
CA LYS A 759 -6.54 30.40 3.70
C LYS A 759 -5.65 29.16 3.55
N PRO A 760 -6.08 28.16 2.76
CA PRO A 760 -5.30 26.95 2.55
C PRO A 760 -3.96 27.25 1.86
N THR A 761 -3.04 26.30 1.96
CA THR A 761 -1.79 26.31 1.19
C THR A 761 -1.92 25.36 0.00
N LEU A 762 -1.59 25.82 -1.19
CA LEU A 762 -1.55 25.06 -2.43
C LEU A 762 -0.14 25.05 -3.02
N ALA A 763 0.30 23.90 -3.51
CA ALA A 763 1.58 23.73 -4.18
C ALA A 763 1.42 22.89 -5.45
N ASN A 764 2.19 23.18 -6.51
CA ASN A 764 2.18 22.38 -7.74
C ASN A 764 0.77 22.28 -8.34
N VAL A 765 0.27 23.39 -8.88
CA VAL A 765 -1.08 23.51 -9.43
C VAL A 765 -1.03 23.83 -10.92
N THR A 766 -1.81 23.14 -11.74
CA THR A 766 -1.98 23.43 -13.16
C THR A 766 -3.44 23.73 -13.47
N ILE A 767 -3.73 24.96 -13.93
CA ILE A 767 -5.06 25.42 -14.31
C ILE A 767 -5.13 25.61 -15.83
N ILE A 768 -6.09 24.95 -16.46
CA ILE A 768 -6.40 25.04 -17.88
C ILE A 768 -7.83 25.57 -18.01
N ASN A 769 -7.96 26.81 -18.52
CA ASN A 769 -9.27 27.42 -18.73
C ASN A 769 -9.84 27.02 -20.08
N ASP A 770 -10.95 26.28 -20.11
CA ASP A 770 -11.65 25.89 -21.34
C ASP A 770 -13.12 26.37 -21.31
N LYS A 771 -13.29 27.67 -21.07
CA LYS A 771 -14.59 28.29 -20.79
C LYS A 771 -15.42 28.48 -22.06
N VAL A 772 -16.72 28.21 -22.00
CA VAL A 772 -17.67 28.61 -23.07
C VAL A 772 -17.86 30.12 -23.15
N ALA A 773 -18.55 30.59 -24.20
CA ALA A 773 -18.81 32.01 -24.42
C ALA A 773 -19.56 32.70 -23.27
N ASP A 774 -19.35 34.01 -23.16
CA ASP A 774 -20.04 34.91 -22.22
C ASP A 774 -19.82 34.58 -20.72
N ARG A 775 -18.61 34.13 -20.37
CA ARG A 775 -18.20 33.83 -18.99
C ARG A 775 -17.27 34.88 -18.40
N ALA A 776 -16.97 34.75 -17.10
CA ALA A 776 -15.98 35.57 -16.43
C ALA A 776 -14.62 35.48 -17.15
N THR A 777 -13.94 36.62 -17.30
CA THR A 777 -12.64 36.70 -18.00
C THR A 777 -11.46 36.43 -17.07
N TYR A 778 -11.72 35.81 -15.91
CA TYR A 778 -10.73 35.43 -14.93
C TYR A 778 -10.77 33.95 -14.55
N SER A 779 -9.64 33.45 -14.05
CA SER A 779 -9.44 32.03 -13.71
C SER A 779 -9.71 31.73 -12.25
N LEU A 780 -9.27 32.60 -11.34
CA LEU A 780 -9.42 32.48 -9.90
C LEU A 780 -10.17 33.68 -9.34
N ASN A 781 -11.01 33.47 -8.32
CA ASN A 781 -11.87 34.50 -7.77
C ASN A 781 -11.85 34.51 -6.23
N PHE A 782 -11.06 35.40 -5.63
CA PHE A 782 -11.07 35.61 -4.18
C PHE A 782 -12.13 36.64 -3.81
N LYS A 783 -13.08 36.26 -2.95
CA LYS A 783 -14.07 37.20 -2.41
C LYS A 783 -14.15 37.02 -0.89
N LYS A 784 -15.01 37.82 -0.26
CA LYS A 784 -15.41 37.69 1.15
C LYS A 784 -14.28 37.48 2.19
N ARG A 785 -13.13 38.14 2.00
CA ARG A 785 -11.95 38.07 2.91
C ARG A 785 -11.20 36.73 2.85
N SER A 786 -11.42 35.93 1.81
CA SER A 786 -10.68 34.69 1.58
C SER A 786 -9.22 34.95 1.21
N GLY A 787 -8.34 34.16 1.79
CA GLY A 787 -6.92 34.12 1.51
C GLY A 787 -6.50 32.84 0.79
N GLY A 788 -5.20 32.58 0.76
CA GLY A 788 -4.61 31.41 0.15
C GLY A 788 -3.12 31.61 -0.12
N PHE A 789 -2.35 30.53 -0.01
CA PHE A 789 -0.92 30.52 -0.29
C PHE A 789 -0.65 29.63 -1.50
N PHE A 790 -0.45 30.24 -2.67
CA PHE A 790 -0.21 29.50 -3.91
C PHE A 790 1.28 29.48 -4.26
N HIS A 791 1.78 28.27 -4.45
CA HIS A 791 3.18 28.02 -4.81
C HIS A 791 3.24 27.15 -6.06
N ASN A 792 4.24 27.38 -6.92
CA ASN A 792 4.51 26.53 -8.09
C ASN A 792 3.25 26.33 -8.96
N THR A 793 2.58 27.42 -9.35
CA THR A 793 1.29 27.40 -10.03
C THR A 793 1.38 27.84 -11.49
N ILE A 794 0.65 27.15 -12.38
CA ILE A 794 0.47 27.48 -13.79
C ILE A 794 -0.98 27.85 -14.04
N VAL A 795 -1.19 28.94 -14.77
CA VAL A 795 -2.52 29.27 -15.32
C VAL A 795 -2.38 29.48 -16.82
N THR A 796 -3.08 28.66 -17.60
CA THR A 796 -3.14 28.75 -19.07
C THR A 796 -4.57 28.69 -19.59
N VAL A 797 -4.76 28.99 -20.87
CA VAL A 797 -6.07 29.00 -21.55
C VAL A 797 -6.04 28.01 -22.71
N ALA A 798 -7.02 27.12 -22.77
CA ALA A 798 -7.15 26.17 -23.86
C ALA A 798 -7.48 26.90 -25.18
N ASP A 799 -6.95 26.39 -26.29
CA ASP A 799 -7.27 26.89 -27.64
C ASP A 799 -8.77 26.79 -27.96
N SER A 800 -9.48 25.86 -27.32
CA SER A 800 -10.92 25.64 -27.45
C SER A 800 -11.77 26.63 -26.64
N SER A 801 -11.19 27.41 -25.73
CA SER A 801 -11.94 28.38 -24.91
C SER A 801 -12.65 29.40 -25.80
N GLU A 802 -13.96 29.53 -25.62
CA GLU A 802 -14.78 30.52 -26.32
C GLU A 802 -14.82 31.87 -25.60
N THR A 803 -14.49 31.89 -24.30
CA THR A 803 -14.25 33.12 -23.54
C THR A 803 -12.77 33.46 -23.53
N ALA A 804 -12.46 34.69 -23.92
CA ALA A 804 -11.12 35.25 -23.79
C ALA A 804 -10.86 35.60 -22.31
N VAL A 805 -10.20 34.69 -21.61
CA VAL A 805 -9.62 34.99 -20.29
C VAL A 805 -8.51 36.01 -20.50
N ASP A 806 -8.47 37.04 -19.66
CA ASP A 806 -7.49 38.12 -19.73
C ASP A 806 -6.89 38.50 -18.38
N THR A 807 -7.38 37.90 -17.29
CA THR A 807 -6.96 38.16 -15.92
C THR A 807 -6.77 36.85 -15.18
N CYS A 808 -5.61 36.60 -14.58
CA CYS A 808 -5.39 35.32 -13.89
C CYS A 808 -6.20 35.28 -12.57
N ILE A 809 -6.08 36.34 -11.77
CA ILE A 809 -6.66 36.42 -10.43
C ILE A 809 -7.56 37.66 -10.32
N ASN A 810 -8.84 37.42 -10.04
CA ASN A 810 -9.74 38.44 -9.54
C ASN A 810 -9.72 38.44 -8.01
N VAL A 811 -9.60 39.64 -7.42
CA VAL A 811 -9.73 39.85 -5.97
C VAL A 811 -10.87 40.85 -5.78
N ASP A 812 -12.02 40.35 -5.34
CA ASP A 812 -13.22 41.14 -5.14
C ASP A 812 -13.44 41.49 -3.66
N GLY A 813 -13.76 42.76 -3.42
CA GLY A 813 -14.08 43.28 -2.11
C GLY A 813 -12.89 43.66 -1.23
N ALA A 814 -13.06 44.74 -0.47
CA ALA A 814 -12.02 45.34 0.36
C ALA A 814 -11.47 44.42 1.48
N GLY A 815 -12.16 43.31 1.79
CA GLY A 815 -11.71 42.30 2.75
C GLY A 815 -10.52 41.50 2.20
N SER A 816 -10.70 40.89 1.03
CA SER A 816 -9.67 40.08 0.36
C SER A 816 -8.51 40.97 -0.13
N GLU A 817 -8.82 42.18 -0.61
CA GLU A 817 -7.80 43.18 -0.98
C GLU A 817 -6.85 43.50 0.19
N ALA A 818 -7.35 43.55 1.42
CA ALA A 818 -6.58 43.99 2.59
C ALA A 818 -5.58 42.94 3.10
N ILE A 819 -5.70 41.69 2.67
CA ILE A 819 -4.86 40.57 3.13
C ILE A 819 -3.86 40.10 2.07
N VAL A 820 -3.82 40.74 0.91
CA VAL A 820 -2.78 40.54 -0.11
C VAL A 820 -1.40 40.84 0.47
N GLY A 821 -0.49 39.87 0.34
CA GLY A 821 0.86 39.93 0.90
C GLY A 821 0.97 39.53 2.37
N THR A 822 -0.14 39.15 3.03
CA THR A 822 -0.14 38.60 4.39
C THR A 822 -0.76 37.21 4.45
N ALA A 823 -2.04 37.08 4.09
CA ALA A 823 -2.79 35.82 4.09
C ALA A 823 -3.26 35.40 2.68
N LEU A 824 -3.02 36.26 1.68
CA LEU A 824 -3.16 35.96 0.27
C LEU A 824 -1.81 36.20 -0.41
N VAL A 825 -1.09 35.11 -0.70
CA VAL A 825 0.30 35.12 -1.17
C VAL A 825 0.43 34.20 -2.37
N ILE A 826 1.19 34.63 -3.37
CA ILE A 826 1.52 33.85 -4.56
C ILE A 826 3.03 33.95 -4.82
N ASN A 827 3.67 32.85 -5.18
CA ASN A 827 5.04 32.83 -5.69
C ASN A 827 5.30 31.63 -6.59
N ASN A 828 6.34 31.73 -7.42
CA ASN A 828 6.70 30.74 -8.44
C ASN A 828 5.50 30.44 -9.35
N TRP A 829 5.19 31.39 -10.23
CA TRP A 829 3.95 31.37 -11.01
C TRP A 829 4.24 31.55 -12.50
N ILE A 830 3.63 30.72 -13.35
CA ILE A 830 3.57 30.93 -14.80
C ILE A 830 2.25 31.60 -15.14
N GLN A 831 2.36 32.85 -15.61
CA GLN A 831 1.23 33.68 -16.00
C GLN A 831 0.99 33.51 -17.51
N ASP A 832 -0.02 32.72 -17.88
CA ASP A 832 -0.42 32.45 -19.27
C ASP A 832 -1.95 32.49 -19.45
N CYS A 833 -2.64 33.32 -18.67
CA CYS A 833 -4.09 33.40 -18.65
C CYS A 833 -4.69 34.23 -19.80
N GLY A 834 -3.95 34.45 -20.89
CA GLY A 834 -4.45 35.15 -22.07
C GLY A 834 -4.72 34.17 -23.23
N GLN A 835 -5.74 34.47 -24.03
CA GLN A 835 -6.07 33.58 -25.15
C GLN A 835 -5.10 33.75 -26.33
N GLY A 836 -4.37 32.68 -26.63
CA GLY A 836 -3.53 32.52 -27.81
C GLY A 836 -2.04 32.74 -27.55
N GLN A 837 -1.20 32.14 -28.41
CA GLN A 837 0.24 32.14 -28.23
C GLN A 837 0.85 33.55 -28.04
N GLY A 838 1.62 33.73 -26.98
CA GLY A 838 2.27 35.01 -26.62
C GLY A 838 1.30 36.05 -26.05
N VAL A 839 0.10 35.66 -25.64
CA VAL A 839 -0.89 36.50 -24.97
C VAL A 839 -1.06 35.98 -23.54
N HIS A 840 -0.55 36.70 -22.55
CA HIS A 840 -0.43 36.17 -21.20
C HIS A 840 -1.42 36.78 -20.18
N GLY A 841 -2.28 37.70 -20.64
CA GLY A 841 -3.22 38.42 -19.77
C GLY A 841 -2.52 39.35 -18.76
N ILE A 842 -3.24 39.74 -17.71
CA ILE A 842 -2.70 40.40 -16.52
C ILE A 842 -2.80 39.48 -15.31
N LEU A 843 -1.86 39.60 -14.37
CA LEU A 843 -1.90 38.82 -13.13
C LEU A 843 -3.16 39.11 -12.31
N SER A 844 -3.48 40.39 -12.08
CA SER A 844 -4.64 40.83 -11.33
C SER A 844 -5.05 42.27 -11.64
N GLY A 845 -6.23 42.67 -11.16
CA GLY A 845 -6.76 44.03 -11.28
C GLY A 845 -5.95 45.09 -10.51
N ALA A 846 -6.13 46.35 -10.91
CA ALA A 846 -5.36 47.49 -10.34
C ALA A 846 -5.71 47.87 -8.89
N ASN A 847 -6.68 47.18 -8.28
CA ASN A 847 -7.08 47.34 -6.87
C ASN A 847 -6.08 46.69 -5.90
N VAL A 848 -5.34 45.68 -6.36
CA VAL A 848 -4.33 44.96 -5.55
C VAL A 848 -2.96 44.99 -6.22
N ASN A 849 -1.92 44.66 -5.47
CA ASN A 849 -0.57 44.52 -6.01
C ASN A 849 0.16 43.37 -5.31
N PHE A 850 0.29 42.25 -6.01
CA PHE A 850 1.06 41.09 -5.57
C PHE A 850 2.57 41.35 -5.67
N ASP A 851 3.36 40.57 -4.93
CA ASP A 851 4.80 40.49 -5.16
C ASP A 851 5.06 39.76 -6.47
N ALA A 852 5.52 40.48 -7.48
CA ALA A 852 5.77 39.93 -8.81
C ALA A 852 7.21 39.39 -9.00
N SER A 853 8.00 39.25 -7.92
CA SER A 853 9.43 38.89 -8.02
C SER A 853 9.70 37.48 -8.55
N THR A 854 8.73 36.56 -8.43
CA THR A 854 8.81 35.16 -8.86
C THR A 854 7.67 34.78 -9.82
N ILE A 855 7.07 35.78 -10.46
CA ILE A 855 6.00 35.61 -11.45
C ILE A 855 6.61 35.77 -12.84
N THR A 856 6.43 34.78 -13.69
CA THR A 856 6.95 34.74 -15.05
C THR A 856 5.81 34.84 -16.05
N GLU A 857 5.83 35.88 -16.87
CA GLU A 857 4.93 36.05 -18.02
C GLU A 857 5.53 35.29 -19.23
N THR A 858 5.02 34.09 -19.50
CA THR A 858 5.51 33.20 -20.58
C THR A 858 4.42 32.19 -20.97
N ASP A 859 4.51 31.61 -22.17
CA ASP A 859 3.61 30.52 -22.59
C ASP A 859 3.86 29.32 -21.67
N ALA A 860 2.82 28.72 -21.08
CA ALA A 860 2.98 27.53 -20.23
C ALA A 860 3.49 26.32 -21.01
N ALA A 861 3.17 26.26 -22.31
CA ALA A 861 3.60 25.22 -23.25
C ALA A 861 3.39 23.80 -22.70
N LEU A 862 2.18 23.52 -22.21
CA LEU A 862 1.83 22.19 -21.70
C LEU A 862 1.93 21.14 -22.82
N ASP A 863 2.54 20.01 -22.53
CA ASP A 863 2.57 18.85 -23.44
C ASP A 863 1.33 17.96 -23.27
N ALA A 864 1.35 16.77 -23.90
CA ALA A 864 0.23 15.83 -23.82
C ALA A 864 0.07 15.18 -22.42
N LEU A 865 1.09 15.28 -21.57
CA LEU A 865 1.07 14.82 -20.18
C LEU A 865 0.70 15.95 -19.21
N LEU A 866 0.41 17.15 -19.72
CA LEU A 866 0.19 18.38 -18.97
C LEU A 866 1.42 18.86 -18.19
N SER A 867 2.62 18.41 -18.58
CA SER A 867 3.88 18.91 -18.06
C SER A 867 4.27 20.21 -18.77
N ALA A 868 4.80 21.17 -18.01
CA ALA A 868 5.14 22.48 -18.54
C ALA A 868 6.51 22.48 -19.23
N GLN A 869 6.53 22.82 -20.52
CA GLN A 869 7.76 22.85 -21.31
C GLN A 869 8.42 24.25 -21.33
N ALA A 870 7.89 25.20 -20.56
CA ALA A 870 8.52 26.48 -20.33
C ALA A 870 9.82 26.28 -19.53
N PRO A 871 10.98 26.81 -19.97
CA PRO A 871 12.25 26.68 -19.23
C PRO A 871 12.20 27.22 -17.80
N GLU A 872 11.30 28.16 -17.53
CA GLU A 872 11.10 28.72 -16.19
C GLU A 872 10.29 27.82 -15.25
N ALA A 873 9.74 26.72 -15.76
CA ALA A 873 9.00 25.74 -14.98
C ALA A 873 9.89 24.69 -14.30
N SER A 874 11.18 24.61 -14.63
CA SER A 874 12.11 23.57 -14.14
C SER A 874 13.35 24.17 -13.46
N ASP A 875 14.12 23.32 -12.78
CA ASP A 875 15.39 23.68 -12.13
C ASP A 875 15.28 24.82 -11.09
N LEU A 876 14.13 24.93 -10.42
CA LEU A 876 13.93 25.88 -9.31
C LEU A 876 14.68 25.41 -8.06
N ALA A 877 14.88 26.33 -7.11
CA ALA A 877 15.21 25.89 -5.76
C ALA A 877 13.96 25.22 -5.17
N PRO A 878 14.09 24.03 -4.55
CA PRO A 878 12.97 23.38 -3.86
C PRO A 878 12.32 24.32 -2.83
N LEU A 879 11.00 24.24 -2.68
CA LEU A 879 10.27 25.05 -1.72
C LEU A 879 10.75 24.75 -0.29
N ASP A 880 11.13 25.81 0.44
CA ASP A 880 11.52 25.74 1.85
C ASP A 880 10.33 26.16 2.72
N TRP A 881 9.59 25.15 3.20
CA TRP A 881 8.39 25.36 4.00
C TRP A 881 8.67 26.03 5.35
N GLU A 882 9.83 25.77 5.96
CA GLU A 882 10.24 26.44 7.20
C GLU A 882 10.46 27.94 6.95
N ALA A 883 11.13 28.29 5.85
CA ALA A 883 11.32 29.68 5.46
C ALA A 883 10.01 30.38 5.10
N ILE A 884 9.10 29.71 4.38
CA ILE A 884 7.77 30.24 4.04
C ILE A 884 6.95 30.52 5.30
N ASN A 885 6.85 29.55 6.21
CA ASN A 885 6.16 29.71 7.49
C ASN A 885 6.81 30.79 8.37
N GLY A 886 8.13 30.93 8.33
CA GLY A 886 8.86 31.99 9.01
C GLY A 886 8.64 33.39 8.42
N ALA A 887 8.40 33.48 7.10
CA ALA A 887 8.15 34.73 6.39
C ALA A 887 6.69 35.21 6.51
N TYR A 888 5.74 34.27 6.52
CA TYR A 888 4.31 34.55 6.55
C TYR A 888 3.66 33.88 7.77
N SER A 889 3.39 34.66 8.81
CA SER A 889 2.79 34.16 10.06
C SER A 889 1.36 33.61 9.90
N GLU A 890 0.71 33.88 8.78
CA GLU A 890 -0.63 33.39 8.46
C GLU A 890 -0.59 32.06 7.68
N SER A 891 0.59 31.60 7.23
CA SER A 891 0.74 30.34 6.49
C SER A 891 0.28 29.15 7.31
N VAL A 892 -0.38 28.21 6.63
CA VAL A 892 -0.79 26.90 7.18
C VAL A 892 -0.05 25.75 6.50
N ALA A 893 1.09 26.05 5.84
CA ALA A 893 1.88 25.03 5.16
C ALA A 893 2.41 23.98 6.15
N ASP A 894 2.05 22.73 5.93
CA ASP A 894 2.62 21.58 6.61
C ASP A 894 3.78 21.03 5.77
N GLY A 895 5.01 21.22 6.26
CA GLY A 895 6.22 20.80 5.55
C GLY A 895 6.52 19.30 5.64
N ASP A 896 5.85 18.58 6.54
CA ASP A 896 5.93 17.11 6.60
C ASP A 896 4.95 16.48 5.59
N TYR A 897 3.86 17.19 5.26
CA TYR A 897 2.91 16.77 4.24
C TYR A 897 3.27 17.23 2.83
N LEU A 898 3.69 18.48 2.63
CA LEU A 898 3.94 19.06 1.31
C LEU A 898 5.33 18.69 0.79
N ASP A 899 5.39 18.06 -0.37
CA ASP A 899 6.66 17.70 -1.01
C ASP A 899 7.41 18.96 -1.42
N SER A 900 8.73 18.91 -1.33
CA SER A 900 9.60 19.99 -1.79
C SER A 900 9.96 19.76 -3.26
N THR A 901 9.26 20.45 -4.16
CA THR A 901 9.47 20.33 -5.61
C THR A 901 10.32 21.48 -6.16
N ASP A 902 11.12 21.16 -7.18
CA ASP A 902 11.98 22.11 -7.92
C ASP A 902 11.36 22.53 -9.27
N TYR A 903 10.05 22.40 -9.42
CA TYR A 903 9.32 22.74 -10.64
C TYR A 903 7.97 23.43 -10.38
N ILE A 904 7.46 24.13 -11.39
CA ILE A 904 6.14 24.80 -11.40
C ILE A 904 5.13 23.92 -12.13
N GLY A 905 3.93 23.77 -11.57
CA GLY A 905 2.84 22.97 -12.15
C GLY A 905 2.61 21.66 -11.39
N ALA A 906 1.49 21.01 -11.68
CA ALA A 906 1.06 19.77 -11.03
C ALA A 906 1.77 18.51 -11.55
N VAL A 907 2.40 18.57 -12.72
CA VAL A 907 3.13 17.45 -13.35
C VAL A 907 4.56 17.88 -13.59
N ASN A 908 5.51 17.01 -13.27
CA ASN A 908 6.93 17.27 -13.43
C ASN A 908 7.30 17.54 -14.91
N PRO A 909 8.11 18.59 -15.21
CA PRO A 909 8.45 19.00 -16.58
C PRO A 909 9.15 17.95 -17.45
N ASP A 910 9.83 16.97 -16.86
CA ASP A 910 10.47 15.85 -17.55
C ASP A 910 9.47 14.76 -17.97
N GLY A 911 8.22 14.83 -17.49
CA GLY A 911 7.11 13.96 -17.88
C GLY A 911 7.29 12.51 -17.42
N THR A 912 8.18 12.26 -16.46
CA THR A 912 8.49 10.90 -15.98
C THR A 912 7.43 10.36 -15.02
N ASP A 913 6.58 11.22 -14.44
CA ASP A 913 5.52 10.84 -13.51
C ASP A 913 4.17 11.53 -13.83
N PRO A 914 3.48 11.11 -14.92
CA PRO A 914 2.12 11.56 -15.20
C PRO A 914 1.13 10.85 -14.26
N TRP A 915 1.18 11.18 -12.97
CA TRP A 915 0.45 10.53 -11.87
C TRP A 915 -1.07 10.43 -12.10
N TRP A 916 -1.66 11.31 -12.92
CA TRP A 916 -3.09 11.33 -13.27
C TRP A 916 -3.48 10.27 -14.32
N ALA A 917 -2.51 9.71 -15.05
CA ALA A 917 -2.77 8.84 -16.19
C ALA A 917 -3.16 7.42 -15.76
N GLY A 918 -4.03 6.78 -16.54
CA GLY A 918 -4.39 5.36 -16.39
C GLY A 918 -5.60 5.07 -15.50
N TRP A 919 -6.03 6.02 -14.68
CA TRP A 919 -7.16 5.83 -13.75
C TRP A 919 -8.24 6.91 -13.85
N THR A 920 -7.93 8.06 -14.46
CA THR A 920 -8.88 9.14 -14.72
C THR A 920 -9.81 8.82 -15.90
N VAL A 921 -10.97 9.50 -15.95
CA VAL A 921 -11.95 9.38 -17.03
C VAL A 921 -11.29 9.58 -18.39
N SER A 922 -11.42 8.56 -19.25
CA SER A 922 -10.71 8.54 -20.53
C SER A 922 -11.08 9.73 -21.41
N GLY A 923 -10.08 10.53 -21.80
CA GLY A 923 -10.23 11.70 -22.66
C GLY A 923 -10.71 12.97 -21.96
N SER A 924 -10.78 13.00 -20.62
CA SER A 924 -11.16 14.23 -19.89
C SER A 924 -10.07 15.31 -19.92
N LEU A 925 -8.79 14.93 -19.98
CA LEU A 925 -7.63 15.83 -19.94
C LEU A 925 -7.02 16.09 -21.32
#